data_AF-A0A6P7XVI8-F1
#
_entry.id   AF-A0A6P7XVI8-F1
#
_cell.length_a   1.000
_cell.length_b   1.000
_cell.length_c   1.000
_cell.angle_alpha   90.00
_cell.angle_beta   90.00
_cell.angle_gamma   90.00
#
_symmetry.space_group_name_H-M   'P 1'
#
loop_
_entity.id
_entity.type
_entity.pdbx_description
1 polymer ?
#
loop_
_entity_poly.entity_id
_entity_poly.type
_entity_poly.pdbx_seq_one_letter_code
_entity_poly.pdbx_strand_id
1 'polypeptide(L)'
;MFSFEGDFKTRPKVSLGGASRKEEKASLLHRTQEERRKREEERKRLKNAIIIQSYIRGYKDRKRQYSIQRSEFDRCINLAQSGGNVSLTGGTNLTLLVRQLLFFYRQNEDSKRLIWICQNLIRHSSQFVKQLTGPDKLICLFQIKRLLGLCCRLLQCCDDDSMNFALPMRMIEVFSSENTYFSVLQDAGDVASVIEQILHYMIQKEYYRALYLLINSKLPPSIEYIDVSRVPVAKILLENLLKPLHFTYSSCPDGARQQVFTVFTEEILAAPFTDQILHFIIPALVDVATAFPYELFLNVLLLAEKTRRSGSARAPWLFYFILTAGETHLGALSEEGLLMYLRVLQTFLSQLPVSTTGANCQEATSDSEDEDEDANRMVTTTGDGTISVQYVTEECLKKMDTKQQTNTLLNMVWKDSASEEVFTLMASICHILMVQHRMMVPKFRLLYSLAFNARFLRHLWYLISSMTTKMITGSTVPLIQMISRGSPMSLDDSNRIIPLFYLFSSLFSHSLISIHDNEFFGDPIEVAGQRQSSMMPFSLEELVILSRYLRDACLGIIKLAYPETKPEVREEYIAAFKSVGVTTNIEMQQRIQAEQKRWIQLFKVITNLVKMLKSRDTRRNFCPVNHWLSEQENIKADKVTQLYVPSARHMWRVRRMGRIGPLQSTLDVGMEPAPLSVSEERQLAVLTELPFVVPFEERVKIFQRLIYADKQEVQGEGPFLDGINVTIRRNYIYEDAYDKLSPENEPDLKKRIRVHLLNAHGLDEAGIDGGGIFREFLNELLKSGFNPNQGFFKTTNEGLLYPNPAAHMLVGDSFARHYYFLGRMLGKALYENMLVELPFASFFLSKLLGTSADVDIHHLASLDPEMYKNLLFLKSYEGDVEELGLNFTVVNNDLGEAQAPEQQWDPAGMASPIVQTTKRG
;
A
#
# COMPACT_ATOMS: atom_id res chain seq x y z
N MET A 1 0.26 -68.46 -14.54
CA MET A 1 -1.07 -68.85 -14.04
C MET A 1 -0.83 -69.91 -12.98
N PHE A 2 -1.00 -69.58 -11.69
CA PHE A 2 -0.81 -70.54 -10.60
C PHE A 2 -2.19 -71.01 -10.11
N SER A 3 -2.36 -72.33 -10.11
CA SER A 3 -3.57 -73.05 -9.69
C SER A 3 -3.82 -72.89 -8.19
N PHE A 4 -5.10 -72.84 -7.82
CA PHE A 4 -5.63 -72.51 -6.49
C PHE A 4 -5.96 -73.76 -5.67
N GLU A 5 -5.19 -74.84 -5.82
CA GLU A 5 -5.41 -76.09 -5.08
C GLU A 5 -4.16 -76.41 -4.26
N GLY A 6 -4.33 -76.35 -2.94
CA GLY A 6 -3.28 -76.58 -1.97
C GLY A 6 -2.82 -78.03 -2.01
N ASP A 7 -1.58 -78.24 -2.45
CA ASP A 7 -0.87 -79.49 -2.23
C ASP A 7 0.53 -79.25 -1.64
N PHE A 8 0.81 -79.99 -0.58
CA PHE A 8 1.97 -79.87 0.28
C PHE A 8 3.17 -80.69 -0.24
N LYS A 9 4.35 -80.08 -0.18
CA LYS A 9 5.72 -80.68 -0.19
C LYS A 9 6.15 -81.44 -1.45
N THR A 10 6.94 -80.80 -2.30
CA THR A 10 7.87 -81.49 -3.21
C THR A 10 9.18 -81.84 -2.48
N ARG A 11 9.55 -83.13 -2.55
CA ARG A 11 10.74 -83.73 -1.95
C ARG A 11 12.03 -83.05 -2.46
N PRO A 12 13.10 -82.93 -1.65
CA PRO A 12 14.37 -82.38 -2.13
C PRO A 12 14.98 -83.33 -3.18
N LYS A 13 15.13 -82.86 -4.42
CA LYS A 13 16.00 -83.51 -5.41
C LYS A 13 17.45 -83.26 -4.97
N VAL A 14 18.02 -84.21 -4.26
CA VAL A 14 19.46 -84.25 -3.98
C VAL A 14 20.14 -84.84 -5.21
N SER A 15 20.84 -84.01 -6.00
CA SER A 15 21.74 -84.51 -7.04
C SER A 15 23.12 -84.78 -6.42
N LEU A 16 23.35 -86.03 -6.02
CA LEU A 16 24.69 -86.58 -5.77
C LEU A 16 25.24 -87.09 -7.11
N GLY A 17 25.95 -86.24 -7.85
CA GLY A 17 26.50 -86.62 -9.15
C GLY A 17 27.34 -85.49 -9.73
N GLY A 18 28.64 -85.54 -9.48
CA GLY A 18 29.59 -84.49 -9.82
C GLY A 18 29.89 -84.36 -11.31
N ALA A 19 30.01 -83.10 -11.74
CA ALA A 19 30.95 -82.68 -12.76
C ALA A 19 31.63 -81.42 -12.21
N SER A 20 32.84 -81.59 -11.65
CA SER A 20 33.65 -80.51 -11.08
C SER A 20 34.12 -79.57 -12.18
N ARG A 21 33.29 -78.58 -12.55
CA ARG A 21 33.80 -77.38 -13.22
C ARG A 21 34.65 -76.62 -12.20
N LYS A 22 35.92 -76.35 -12.54
CA LYS A 22 36.76 -75.38 -11.81
C LYS A 22 36.17 -73.98 -12.02
N GLU A 23 35.06 -73.68 -11.36
CA GLU A 23 34.53 -72.33 -11.25
C GLU A 23 35.34 -71.60 -10.16
N GLU A 24 35.80 -70.38 -10.46
CA GLU A 24 36.50 -69.55 -9.48
C GLU A 24 35.62 -69.35 -8.23
N LYS A 25 36.25 -69.42 -7.04
CA LYS A 25 35.56 -69.31 -5.74
C LYS A 25 34.65 -68.07 -5.67
N ALA A 26 35.05 -66.97 -6.33
CA ALA A 26 34.28 -65.74 -6.43
C ALA A 26 32.96 -65.93 -7.21
N SER A 27 32.99 -66.65 -8.33
CA SER A 27 31.83 -66.93 -9.19
C SER A 27 30.80 -67.82 -8.48
N LEU A 28 31.28 -68.81 -7.72
CA LEU A 28 30.44 -69.71 -6.93
C LEU A 28 29.79 -68.97 -5.75
N LEU A 29 30.53 -68.08 -5.09
CA LEU A 29 30.00 -67.19 -4.05
C LEU A 29 28.96 -66.22 -4.62
N HIS A 30 29.21 -65.61 -5.78
CA HIS A 30 28.26 -64.70 -6.44
C HIS A 30 26.96 -65.41 -6.80
N ARG A 31 27.04 -66.61 -7.41
CA ARG A 31 25.86 -67.42 -7.73
C ARG A 31 25.08 -67.83 -6.49
N THR A 32 25.78 -68.22 -5.42
CA THR A 32 25.14 -68.55 -4.14
C THR A 32 24.46 -67.34 -3.51
N GLN A 33 25.07 -66.15 -3.63
CA GLN A 33 24.51 -64.89 -3.16
C GLN A 33 23.29 -64.46 -3.99
N GLU A 34 23.31 -64.61 -5.31
CA GLU A 34 22.15 -64.39 -6.18
C GLU A 34 21.00 -65.35 -5.88
N GLU A 35 21.30 -66.63 -5.65
CA GLU A 35 20.26 -67.59 -5.22
C GLU A 35 19.70 -67.26 -3.83
N ARG A 36 20.53 -66.79 -2.89
CA ARG A 36 20.06 -66.28 -1.59
C ARG A 36 19.18 -65.05 -1.77
N ARG A 37 19.58 -64.11 -2.64
CA ARG A 37 18.80 -62.91 -2.96
C ARG A 37 17.44 -63.29 -3.58
N LYS A 38 17.41 -64.22 -4.53
CA LYS A 38 16.17 -64.74 -5.13
C LYS A 38 15.25 -65.40 -4.10
N ARG A 39 15.78 -66.24 -3.21
CA ARG A 39 14.99 -66.84 -2.11
C ARG A 39 14.45 -65.78 -1.14
N GLU A 40 15.22 -64.73 -0.87
CA GLU A 40 14.79 -63.61 -0.04
C GLU A 40 13.71 -62.76 -0.72
N GLU A 41 13.85 -62.49 -2.03
CA GLU A 41 12.84 -61.83 -2.85
C GLU A 41 11.54 -62.63 -2.91
N GLU A 42 11.60 -63.96 -3.07
CA GLU A 42 10.43 -64.84 -3.02
C GLU A 42 9.75 -64.83 -1.65
N ARG A 43 10.52 -64.86 -0.55
CA ARG A 43 9.98 -64.73 0.82
C ARG A 43 9.31 -63.38 1.02
N LYS A 44 9.90 -62.28 0.52
CA LYS A 44 9.30 -60.93 0.57
C LYS A 44 8.00 -60.89 -0.24
N ARG A 45 7.97 -61.49 -1.44
CA ARG A 45 6.74 -61.59 -2.27
C ARG A 45 5.64 -62.36 -1.55
N LEU A 46 5.94 -63.51 -0.95
CA LEU A 46 4.98 -64.31 -0.19
C LEU A 46 4.46 -63.54 1.04
N LYS A 47 5.34 -62.88 1.79
CA LYS A 47 4.95 -62.04 2.94
C LYS A 47 4.01 -60.91 2.50
N ASN A 48 4.33 -60.21 1.42
CA ASN A 48 3.48 -59.15 0.88
C ASN A 48 2.13 -59.68 0.40
N ALA A 49 2.10 -60.85 -0.24
CA ALA A 49 0.86 -61.50 -0.66
C ALA A 49 -0.04 -61.85 0.54
N ILE A 50 0.52 -62.39 1.62
CA ILE A 50 -0.21 -62.68 2.86
C ILE A 50 -0.80 -61.41 3.46
N ILE A 51 -0.04 -60.32 3.49
CA ILE A 51 -0.50 -59.01 3.97
C ILE A 51 -1.71 -58.56 3.13
N ILE A 52 -1.58 -58.52 1.81
CA ILE A 52 -2.69 -58.14 0.91
C ILE A 52 -3.92 -59.04 1.12
N GLN A 53 -3.73 -60.36 1.21
CA GLN A 53 -4.81 -61.31 1.45
C GLN A 53 -5.49 -61.11 2.82
N SER A 54 -4.75 -60.75 3.86
CA SER A 54 -5.31 -60.44 5.18
C SER A 54 -6.16 -59.16 5.15
N TYR A 55 -5.72 -58.13 4.45
CA TYR A 55 -6.50 -56.90 4.24
C TYR A 55 -7.78 -57.17 3.47
N ILE A 56 -7.75 -57.99 2.41
CA ILE A 56 -8.94 -58.35 1.63
C ILE A 56 -9.92 -59.18 2.46
N ARG A 57 -9.43 -60.19 3.20
CA ARG A 57 -10.28 -60.98 4.11
C ARG A 57 -10.95 -60.09 5.16
N GLY A 58 -10.17 -59.25 5.84
CA GLY A 58 -10.70 -58.30 6.81
C GLY A 58 -11.69 -57.30 6.22
N TYR A 59 -11.48 -56.82 4.99
CA TYR A 59 -12.44 -55.97 4.30
C TYR A 59 -13.76 -56.70 3.98
N LYS A 60 -13.69 -57.94 3.48
CA LYS A 60 -14.88 -58.77 3.22
C LYS A 60 -15.66 -59.06 4.50
N ASP A 61 -14.98 -59.40 5.58
CA ASP A 61 -15.60 -59.67 6.88
C ASP A 61 -16.27 -58.42 7.47
N ARG A 62 -15.60 -57.25 7.41
CA ARG A 62 -16.22 -55.98 7.81
C ARG A 62 -17.46 -55.65 6.98
N LYS A 63 -17.40 -55.83 5.66
CA LYS A 63 -18.55 -55.60 4.77
C LYS A 63 -19.72 -56.54 5.11
N ARG A 64 -19.43 -57.82 5.38
CA ARG A 64 -20.44 -58.80 5.83
C ARG A 64 -21.06 -58.36 7.16
N GLN A 65 -20.25 -57.97 8.14
CA GLN A 65 -20.73 -57.54 9.44
C GLN A 65 -21.57 -56.25 9.37
N TYR A 66 -21.19 -55.29 8.52
CA TYR A 66 -22.01 -54.10 8.27
C TYR A 66 -23.37 -54.47 7.69
N SER A 67 -23.44 -55.43 6.75
CA SER A 67 -24.71 -55.90 6.21
C SER A 67 -25.59 -56.58 7.26
N ILE A 68 -25.01 -57.42 8.14
CA ILE A 68 -25.73 -58.09 9.22
C ILE A 68 -26.30 -57.06 10.21
N GLN A 69 -25.48 -56.11 10.65
CA GLN A 69 -25.92 -55.08 11.60
C GLN A 69 -26.97 -54.14 10.99
N ARG A 70 -26.90 -53.84 9.69
CA ARG A 70 -27.95 -53.10 8.97
C ARG A 70 -29.28 -53.84 8.94
N SER A 71 -29.27 -55.15 8.63
CA SER A 71 -30.51 -55.93 8.62
C SER A 71 -31.14 -56.04 10.02
N GLU A 72 -30.32 -56.16 11.06
CA GLU A 72 -30.79 -56.16 12.45
C GLU A 72 -31.41 -54.82 12.84
N PHE A 73 -30.74 -53.72 12.46
CA PHE A 73 -31.25 -52.37 12.67
C PHE A 73 -32.60 -52.14 11.97
N ASP A 74 -32.71 -52.51 10.70
CA ASP A 74 -33.96 -52.36 9.93
C ASP A 74 -35.09 -53.24 10.49
N ARG A 75 -34.76 -54.45 10.97
CA ARG A 75 -35.72 -55.33 11.67
C ARG A 75 -36.27 -54.67 12.93
N CYS A 76 -35.41 -54.07 13.75
CA CYS A 76 -35.82 -53.33 14.95
C CYS A 76 -36.71 -52.12 14.61
N ILE A 77 -36.41 -51.38 13.55
CA ILE A 77 -37.23 -50.25 13.10
C ILE A 77 -38.62 -50.72 12.66
N ASN A 78 -38.71 -51.80 11.87
CA ASN A 78 -39.99 -52.31 11.37
C ASN A 78 -40.88 -52.84 12.52
N LEU A 79 -40.28 -53.46 13.54
CA LEU A 79 -40.99 -53.88 14.76
C LEU A 79 -41.50 -52.69 15.58
N ALA A 80 -40.73 -51.60 15.64
CA ALA A 80 -41.14 -50.37 16.33
C ALA A 80 -42.30 -49.63 15.64
N GLN A 81 -42.34 -49.65 14.30
CA GLN A 81 -43.40 -48.97 13.52
C GLN A 81 -44.72 -49.75 13.48
N SER A 82 -44.68 -51.07 13.71
CA SER A 82 -45.86 -51.96 13.62
C SER A 82 -46.63 -52.14 14.94
N GLY A 83 -46.34 -51.33 15.98
CA GLY A 83 -47.07 -51.35 17.25
C GLY A 83 -46.78 -52.56 18.15
N GLY A 84 -45.67 -53.29 17.91
CA GLY A 84 -45.26 -54.43 18.74
C GLY A 84 -44.69 -54.04 20.11
N ASN A 85 -44.74 -54.98 21.07
CA ASN A 85 -44.37 -54.88 22.50
C ASN A 85 -42.95 -54.34 22.85
N VAL A 86 -42.15 -53.87 21.90
CA VAL A 86 -40.86 -53.23 22.18
C VAL A 86 -41.08 -51.74 22.38
N SER A 87 -41.22 -51.33 23.64
CA SER A 87 -41.32 -49.91 23.98
C SER A 87 -40.01 -49.19 23.62
N LEU A 88 -40.04 -48.37 22.57
CA LEU A 88 -38.94 -47.47 22.19
C LEU A 88 -38.62 -46.40 23.26
N THR A 89 -39.43 -46.33 24.32
CA THR A 89 -39.30 -45.37 25.43
C THR A 89 -38.17 -45.69 26.41
N GLY A 90 -37.52 -46.84 26.26
CA GLY A 90 -36.33 -47.19 27.03
C GLY A 90 -35.08 -46.58 26.40
N GLY A 91 -34.41 -45.66 27.11
CA GLY A 91 -33.17 -45.04 26.64
C GLY A 91 -32.09 -46.06 26.22
N THR A 92 -32.05 -47.25 26.84
CA THR A 92 -31.07 -48.31 26.54
C THR A 92 -31.21 -48.91 25.13
N ASN A 93 -32.44 -49.03 24.62
CA ASN A 93 -32.70 -49.53 23.26
C ASN A 93 -32.26 -48.51 22.21
N LEU A 94 -32.51 -47.22 22.45
CA LEU A 94 -32.04 -46.12 21.60
C LEU A 94 -30.50 -46.09 21.55
N THR A 95 -29.84 -46.27 22.69
CA THR A 95 -28.37 -46.35 22.77
C THR A 95 -27.81 -47.49 21.92
N LEU A 96 -28.44 -48.67 21.94
CA LEU A 96 -28.01 -49.81 21.11
C LEU A 96 -28.15 -49.51 19.61
N LEU A 97 -29.31 -48.97 19.20
CA LEU A 97 -29.56 -48.58 17.81
C LEU A 97 -28.57 -47.53 17.32
N VAL A 98 -28.24 -46.54 18.16
CA VAL A 98 -27.20 -45.55 17.87
C VAL A 98 -25.82 -46.21 17.72
N ARG A 99 -25.44 -47.17 18.58
CA ARG A 99 -24.16 -47.91 18.43
C ARG A 99 -24.11 -48.65 17.11
N GLN A 100 -25.19 -49.34 16.74
CA GLN A 100 -25.27 -50.07 15.48
C GLN A 100 -25.13 -49.13 14.28
N LEU A 101 -25.90 -48.04 14.25
CA LEU A 101 -25.81 -47.05 13.18
C LEU A 101 -24.37 -46.50 13.05
N LEU A 102 -23.79 -46.02 14.15
CA LEU A 102 -22.42 -45.46 14.15
C LEU A 102 -21.35 -46.47 13.69
N PHE A 103 -21.61 -47.77 13.81
CA PHE A 103 -20.68 -48.82 13.39
C PHE A 103 -20.71 -49.05 11.87
N PHE A 104 -21.88 -49.07 11.23
CA PHE A 104 -22.01 -49.39 9.80
C PHE A 104 -22.24 -48.18 8.87
N TYR A 105 -22.44 -46.98 9.43
CA TYR A 105 -22.91 -45.80 8.69
C TYR A 105 -22.08 -45.48 7.44
N ARG A 106 -22.77 -45.34 6.31
CA ARG A 106 -22.25 -44.76 5.08
C ARG A 106 -23.23 -43.72 4.54
N GLN A 107 -22.73 -42.52 4.26
CA GLN A 107 -23.53 -41.36 3.81
C GLN A 107 -24.53 -41.72 2.69
N ASN A 108 -24.05 -42.39 1.63
CA ASN A 108 -24.84 -42.69 0.43
C ASN A 108 -25.92 -43.77 0.63
N GLU A 109 -25.75 -44.65 1.63
CA GLU A 109 -26.64 -45.81 1.86
C GLU A 109 -27.56 -45.60 3.07
N ASP A 110 -27.12 -44.83 4.08
CA ASP A 110 -27.71 -44.80 5.42
C ASP A 110 -28.24 -43.42 5.86
N SER A 111 -28.28 -42.42 4.96
CA SER A 111 -28.82 -41.07 5.25
C SER A 111 -30.24 -41.11 5.81
N LYS A 112 -31.14 -41.89 5.21
CA LYS A 112 -32.53 -42.09 5.69
C LYS A 112 -32.59 -42.70 7.09
N ARG A 113 -31.70 -43.66 7.40
CA ARG A 113 -31.61 -44.29 8.73
C ARG A 113 -31.16 -43.29 9.80
N LEU A 114 -30.22 -42.42 9.46
CA LEU A 114 -29.78 -41.33 10.34
C LEU A 114 -30.91 -40.34 10.61
N ILE A 115 -31.67 -39.94 9.58
CA ILE A 115 -32.83 -39.04 9.74
C ILE A 115 -33.86 -39.65 10.69
N TRP A 116 -34.16 -40.95 10.56
CA TRP A 116 -35.07 -41.66 11.47
C TRP A 116 -34.57 -41.67 12.92
N ILE A 117 -33.26 -41.91 13.14
CA ILE A 117 -32.67 -41.82 14.48
C ILE A 117 -32.78 -40.40 15.03
N CYS A 118 -32.48 -39.37 14.24
CA CYS A 118 -32.58 -37.96 14.67
C CYS A 118 -34.00 -37.63 15.13
N GLN A 119 -35.02 -38.04 14.36
CA GLN A 119 -36.43 -37.81 14.70
C GLN A 119 -36.81 -38.44 16.06
N ASN A 120 -36.39 -39.68 16.31
CA ASN A 120 -36.68 -40.36 17.57
C ASN A 120 -35.89 -39.78 18.76
N LEU A 121 -34.62 -39.42 18.55
CA LEU A 121 -33.80 -38.80 19.59
C LEU A 121 -34.29 -37.41 19.97
N ILE A 122 -34.80 -36.63 19.02
CA ILE A 122 -35.43 -35.32 19.30
C ILE A 122 -36.71 -35.53 20.14
N ARG A 123 -37.54 -36.52 19.81
CA ARG A 123 -38.79 -36.82 20.53
C ARG A 123 -38.55 -37.34 21.96
N HIS A 124 -37.48 -38.09 22.18
CA HIS A 124 -37.16 -38.75 23.45
C HIS A 124 -35.86 -38.23 24.08
N SER A 125 -35.50 -36.95 23.84
CA SER A 125 -34.21 -36.37 24.24
C SER A 125 -33.94 -36.49 25.74
N SER A 126 -34.93 -36.23 26.59
CA SER A 126 -34.81 -36.33 28.06
C SER A 126 -34.48 -37.74 28.55
N GLN A 127 -35.00 -38.79 27.89
CA GLN A 127 -34.74 -40.19 28.26
C GLN A 127 -33.35 -40.65 27.82
N PHE A 128 -32.87 -40.15 26.69
CA PHE A 128 -31.53 -40.45 26.19
C PHE A 128 -30.45 -39.73 27.02
N VAL A 129 -30.67 -38.44 27.31
CA VAL A 129 -29.74 -37.60 28.09
C VAL A 129 -29.65 -38.05 29.55
N LYS A 130 -30.69 -38.68 30.11
CA LYS A 130 -30.64 -39.33 31.45
C LYS A 130 -29.50 -40.33 31.61
N GLN A 131 -28.93 -40.88 30.53
CA GLN A 131 -27.77 -41.77 30.63
C GLN A 131 -26.46 -41.05 31.00
N LEU A 132 -26.42 -39.72 30.94
CA LEU A 132 -25.26 -38.93 31.36
C LEU A 132 -25.03 -38.96 32.86
N THR A 133 -26.03 -39.30 33.67
CA THR A 133 -25.90 -39.44 35.14
C THR A 133 -25.54 -40.87 35.58
N GLY A 134 -25.53 -41.84 34.65
CA GLY A 134 -25.23 -43.24 34.92
C GLY A 134 -23.79 -43.64 34.58
N PRO A 135 -23.44 -44.95 34.71
CA PRO A 135 -22.10 -45.47 34.41
C PRO A 135 -21.71 -45.31 32.93
N ASP A 136 -22.68 -45.11 32.04
CA ASP A 136 -22.48 -44.96 30.59
C ASP A 136 -22.22 -43.51 30.14
N LYS A 137 -21.97 -42.56 31.06
CA LYS A 137 -21.78 -41.11 30.76
C LYS A 137 -20.86 -40.85 29.56
N LEU A 138 -19.67 -41.46 29.55
CA LEU A 138 -18.69 -41.27 28.48
C LEU A 138 -19.16 -41.83 27.13
N ILE A 139 -19.88 -42.95 27.15
CA ILE A 139 -20.38 -43.60 25.93
C ILE A 139 -21.53 -42.79 25.33
N CYS A 140 -22.46 -42.32 26.17
CA CYS A 140 -23.56 -41.45 25.75
C CYS A 140 -23.02 -40.14 25.13
N LEU A 141 -22.07 -39.48 25.81
CA LEU A 141 -21.45 -38.26 25.29
C LEU A 141 -20.72 -38.50 23.95
N PHE A 142 -19.98 -39.60 23.83
CA PHE A 142 -19.32 -39.97 22.57
C PHE A 142 -20.32 -40.21 21.43
N GLN A 143 -21.44 -40.86 21.72
CA GLN A 143 -22.52 -41.09 20.75
C GLN A 143 -23.15 -39.77 20.28
N ILE A 144 -23.46 -38.86 21.21
CA ILE A 144 -23.99 -37.53 20.87
C ILE A 144 -23.01 -36.80 19.96
N LYS A 145 -21.74 -36.70 20.35
CA LYS A 145 -20.67 -36.06 19.54
C LYS A 145 -20.60 -36.67 18.14
N ARG A 146 -20.52 -37.99 18.02
CA ARG A 146 -20.42 -38.67 16.72
C ARG A 146 -21.67 -38.48 15.85
N LEU A 147 -22.86 -38.57 16.42
CA LEU A 147 -24.11 -38.33 15.69
C LEU A 147 -24.18 -36.91 15.15
N LEU A 148 -23.87 -35.91 15.97
CA LEU A 148 -23.84 -34.51 15.55
C LEU A 148 -22.79 -34.26 14.47
N GLY A 149 -21.63 -34.93 14.54
CA GLY A 149 -20.64 -34.91 13.46
C GLY A 149 -21.14 -35.52 12.14
N LEU A 150 -21.97 -36.58 12.20
CA LEU A 150 -22.64 -37.12 11.00
C LEU A 150 -23.72 -36.16 10.48
N CYS A 151 -24.46 -35.48 11.36
CA CYS A 151 -25.40 -34.44 10.96
C CYS A 151 -24.69 -33.29 10.22
N CYS A 152 -23.54 -32.81 10.73
CA CYS A 152 -22.73 -31.78 10.06
C CYS A 152 -22.31 -32.22 8.65
N ARG A 153 -21.82 -33.46 8.51
CA ARG A 153 -21.45 -34.01 7.20
C ARG A 153 -22.63 -34.12 6.24
N LEU A 154 -23.81 -34.49 6.73
CA LEU A 154 -25.01 -34.58 5.90
C LEU A 154 -25.48 -33.20 5.44
N LEU A 155 -25.34 -32.18 6.29
CA LEU A 155 -25.62 -30.79 5.93
C LEU A 155 -24.65 -30.19 4.89
N GLN A 156 -23.50 -30.81 4.62
CA GLN A 156 -22.61 -30.34 3.56
C GLN A 156 -23.08 -30.76 2.15
N CYS A 157 -23.96 -31.75 2.03
CA CYS A 157 -24.47 -32.25 0.74
C CYS A 157 -25.74 -31.51 0.28
N CYS A 158 -25.78 -30.18 0.40
CA CYS A 158 -26.99 -29.39 0.22
C CYS A 158 -27.53 -29.27 -1.22
N ASP A 159 -26.77 -29.70 -2.23
CA ASP A 159 -27.16 -29.58 -3.65
C ASP A 159 -28.28 -30.54 -4.07
N ASP A 160 -28.59 -31.55 -3.25
CA ASP A 160 -29.71 -32.46 -3.48
C ASP A 160 -31.02 -31.88 -2.90
N ASP A 161 -31.88 -31.29 -3.75
CA ASP A 161 -33.20 -30.74 -3.39
C ASP A 161 -34.14 -31.77 -2.70
N SER A 162 -33.81 -33.06 -2.76
CA SER A 162 -34.58 -34.16 -2.18
C SER A 162 -34.32 -34.43 -0.69
N MET A 163 -33.29 -33.81 -0.08
CA MET A 163 -32.90 -34.07 1.30
C MET A 163 -33.56 -33.11 2.30
N ASN A 164 -34.17 -33.66 3.36
CA ASN A 164 -34.77 -32.86 4.43
C ASN A 164 -33.70 -32.43 5.48
N PHE A 165 -33.19 -31.21 5.34
CA PHE A 165 -32.19 -30.61 6.24
C PHE A 165 -32.75 -30.20 7.62
N ALA A 166 -34.08 -30.11 7.77
CA ALA A 166 -34.70 -29.62 9.00
C ALA A 166 -34.42 -30.52 10.20
N LEU A 167 -34.41 -31.85 10.02
CA LEU A 167 -34.16 -32.80 11.10
C LEU A 167 -32.70 -32.80 11.59
N PRO A 168 -31.68 -32.86 10.72
CA PRO A 168 -30.29 -32.66 11.13
C PRO A 168 -30.03 -31.31 11.80
N MET A 169 -30.61 -30.21 11.29
CA MET A 169 -30.51 -28.89 11.92
C MET A 169 -31.17 -28.86 13.30
N ARG A 170 -32.38 -29.42 13.42
CA ARG A 170 -33.08 -29.50 14.70
C ARG A 170 -32.33 -30.38 15.71
N MET A 171 -31.68 -31.45 15.25
CA MET A 171 -30.82 -32.29 16.09
C MET A 171 -29.66 -31.48 16.68
N ILE A 172 -28.99 -30.67 15.85
CA ILE A 172 -27.92 -29.76 16.30
C ILE A 172 -28.45 -28.73 17.29
N GLU A 173 -29.59 -28.11 17.00
CA GLU A 173 -30.20 -27.10 17.86
C GLU A 173 -30.57 -27.68 19.25
N VAL A 174 -31.27 -28.83 19.27
CA VAL A 174 -31.72 -29.48 20.50
C VAL A 174 -30.54 -29.95 21.34
N PHE A 175 -29.58 -30.68 20.75
CA PHE A 175 -28.46 -31.24 21.51
C PHE A 175 -27.30 -30.26 21.74
N SER A 176 -27.39 -29.03 21.24
CA SER A 176 -26.52 -27.93 21.66
C SER A 176 -27.19 -27.02 22.69
N SER A 177 -28.51 -27.11 22.91
CA SER A 177 -29.25 -26.26 23.85
C SER A 177 -29.03 -26.65 25.30
N GLU A 178 -28.83 -25.65 26.17
CA GLU A 178 -28.73 -25.81 27.62
C GLU A 178 -29.98 -26.46 28.22
N ASN A 179 -31.16 -26.10 27.73
CA ASN A 179 -32.45 -26.61 28.20
C ASN A 179 -32.54 -28.15 28.16
N THR A 180 -31.91 -28.77 27.16
CA THR A 180 -31.93 -30.22 26.98
C THR A 180 -31.21 -30.94 28.12
N TYR A 181 -30.07 -30.40 28.57
CA TYR A 181 -29.22 -31.01 29.60
C TYR A 181 -29.60 -30.56 31.01
N PHE A 182 -30.10 -29.33 31.15
CA PHE A 182 -30.50 -28.77 32.44
C PHE A 182 -31.59 -29.60 33.13
N SER A 183 -32.49 -30.20 32.34
CA SER A 183 -33.53 -31.11 32.83
C SER A 183 -33.00 -32.37 33.54
N VAL A 184 -31.72 -32.71 33.37
CA VAL A 184 -31.10 -33.94 33.87
C VAL A 184 -29.94 -33.68 34.83
N LEU A 185 -29.01 -32.79 34.47
CA LEU A 185 -27.77 -32.57 35.23
C LEU A 185 -27.95 -31.58 36.39
N GLN A 186 -28.94 -30.67 36.32
CA GLN A 186 -29.31 -29.66 37.33
C GLN A 186 -28.19 -28.71 37.82
N ASP A 187 -26.92 -28.97 37.50
CA ASP A 187 -25.77 -28.08 37.69
C ASP A 187 -25.41 -27.35 36.38
N ALA A 188 -25.32 -26.02 36.45
CA ALA A 188 -25.00 -25.17 35.31
C ALA A 188 -23.55 -25.39 34.81
N GLY A 189 -22.61 -25.71 35.72
CA GLY A 189 -21.21 -25.97 35.37
C GLY A 189 -21.04 -27.23 34.53
N ASP A 190 -21.62 -28.35 34.98
CA ASP A 190 -21.61 -29.61 34.24
C ASP A 190 -22.33 -29.51 32.88
N VAL A 191 -23.44 -28.76 32.80
CA VAL A 191 -24.14 -28.51 31.53
C VAL A 191 -23.26 -27.73 30.55
N ALA A 192 -22.65 -26.64 31.01
CA ALA A 192 -21.73 -25.85 30.19
C ALA A 192 -20.55 -26.71 29.71
N SER A 193 -19.99 -27.56 30.58
CA SER A 193 -18.89 -28.47 30.24
C SER A 193 -19.25 -29.45 29.11
N VAL A 194 -20.44 -30.05 29.19
CA VAL A 194 -20.92 -30.98 28.14
C VAL A 194 -21.11 -30.25 26.82
N ILE A 195 -21.68 -29.04 26.84
CA ILE A 195 -21.92 -28.25 25.62
C ILE A 195 -20.60 -27.77 25.01
N GLU A 196 -19.67 -27.25 25.81
CA GLU A 196 -18.32 -26.85 25.36
C GLU A 196 -17.63 -28.00 24.63
N GLN A 197 -17.69 -29.21 25.20
CA GLN A 197 -17.11 -30.40 24.60
C GLN A 197 -17.82 -30.86 23.30
N ILE A 198 -19.14 -30.69 23.22
CA ILE A 198 -19.91 -31.03 22.01
C ILE A 198 -19.60 -30.02 20.90
N LEU A 199 -19.68 -28.73 21.20
CA LEU A 199 -19.41 -27.66 20.24
C LEU A 199 -17.97 -27.73 19.73
N HIS A 200 -16.99 -27.95 20.61
CA HIS A 200 -15.59 -28.12 20.21
C HIS A 200 -15.41 -29.30 19.24
N TYR A 201 -16.04 -30.45 19.52
CA TYR A 201 -16.00 -31.60 18.61
C TYR A 201 -16.70 -31.31 17.28
N MET A 202 -17.84 -30.62 17.28
CA MET A 202 -18.56 -30.26 16.06
C MET A 202 -17.74 -29.34 15.16
N ILE A 203 -17.06 -28.35 15.75
CA ILE A 203 -16.18 -27.44 15.01
C ILE A 203 -15.02 -28.21 14.35
N GLN A 204 -14.44 -29.21 15.04
CA GLN A 204 -13.46 -30.13 14.45
C GLN A 204 -14.02 -31.03 13.33
N LYS A 205 -15.35 -31.11 13.19
CA LYS A 205 -16.07 -31.84 12.13
C LYS A 205 -16.73 -30.89 11.14
N GLU A 206 -16.10 -29.74 10.89
CA GLU A 206 -16.45 -28.81 9.81
C GLU A 206 -17.87 -28.23 9.96
N TYR A 207 -18.29 -27.97 11.19
CA TYR A 207 -19.59 -27.37 11.50
C TYR A 207 -19.80 -26.01 10.81
N TYR A 208 -18.82 -25.10 10.88
CA TYR A 208 -18.92 -23.79 10.23
C TYR A 208 -18.99 -23.90 8.70
N ARG A 209 -18.29 -24.86 8.10
CA ARG A 209 -18.40 -25.15 6.66
C ARG A 209 -19.81 -25.60 6.27
N ALA A 210 -20.43 -26.45 7.09
CA ALA A 210 -21.81 -26.89 6.86
C ALA A 210 -22.79 -25.72 6.96
N LEU A 211 -22.63 -24.84 7.96
CA LEU A 211 -23.44 -23.62 8.08
C LEU A 211 -23.24 -22.66 6.90
N TYR A 212 -22.00 -22.45 6.46
CA TYR A 212 -21.68 -21.62 5.30
C TYR A 212 -22.41 -22.08 4.03
N LEU A 213 -22.36 -23.39 3.73
CA LEU A 213 -23.06 -23.95 2.56
C LEU A 213 -24.58 -23.83 2.69
N LEU A 214 -25.12 -23.99 3.89
CA LEU A 214 -26.55 -23.87 4.14
C LEU A 214 -27.05 -22.42 4.02
N ILE A 215 -26.27 -21.45 4.49
CA ILE A 215 -26.54 -20.01 4.34
C ILE A 215 -26.62 -19.64 2.86
N ASN A 216 -25.62 -20.04 2.07
CA ASN A 216 -25.55 -19.68 0.65
C ASN A 216 -26.57 -20.42 -0.23
N SER A 217 -27.01 -21.63 0.17
CA SER A 217 -27.98 -22.42 -0.60
C SER A 217 -29.45 -22.17 -0.24
N LYS A 218 -29.75 -21.81 1.02
CA LYS A 218 -31.14 -21.70 1.51
C LYS A 218 -31.60 -20.27 1.77
N LEU A 219 -30.69 -19.30 1.88
CA LEU A 219 -31.08 -17.90 2.00
C LEU A 219 -31.06 -17.22 0.62
N PRO A 220 -32.10 -16.44 0.27
CA PRO A 220 -32.10 -15.64 -0.95
C PRO A 220 -30.89 -14.68 -0.97
N PRO A 221 -30.25 -14.44 -2.12
CA PRO A 221 -29.14 -13.50 -2.21
C PRO A 221 -29.55 -12.05 -1.88
N SER A 222 -30.82 -11.70 -2.05
CA SER A 222 -31.37 -10.38 -1.74
C SER A 222 -31.79 -10.19 -0.27
N ILE A 223 -31.37 -11.09 0.65
CA ILE A 223 -31.78 -11.00 2.05
C ILE A 223 -30.98 -9.92 2.77
N GLU A 224 -31.68 -8.97 3.40
CA GLU A 224 -31.08 -7.97 4.27
C GLU A 224 -31.24 -8.37 5.75
N TYR A 225 -30.33 -7.93 6.60
CA TYR A 225 -30.41 -8.17 8.05
C TYR A 225 -31.71 -7.64 8.69
N ILE A 226 -32.31 -6.59 8.14
CA ILE A 226 -33.59 -6.04 8.62
C ILE A 226 -34.72 -7.09 8.52
N ASP A 227 -34.60 -8.06 7.61
CA ASP A 227 -35.59 -9.11 7.36
C ASP A 227 -35.43 -10.36 8.24
N VAL A 228 -34.52 -10.38 9.24
CA VAL A 228 -34.30 -11.54 10.13
C VAL A 228 -35.60 -12.06 10.75
N SER A 229 -36.54 -11.17 11.11
CA SER A 229 -37.82 -11.55 11.70
C SER A 229 -38.80 -12.15 10.70
N ARG A 230 -38.63 -11.87 9.39
CA ARG A 230 -39.51 -12.34 8.31
C ARG A 230 -39.14 -13.75 7.84
N VAL A 231 -37.90 -14.17 8.03
CA VAL A 231 -37.40 -15.49 7.62
C VAL A 231 -36.92 -16.29 8.85
N PRO A 232 -37.76 -17.16 9.44
CA PRO A 232 -37.41 -17.91 10.66
C PRO A 232 -36.14 -18.75 10.53
N VAL A 233 -35.85 -19.28 9.34
CA VAL A 233 -34.63 -20.06 9.06
C VAL A 233 -33.38 -19.18 9.20
N ALA A 234 -33.45 -17.92 8.79
CA ALA A 234 -32.33 -16.98 8.86
C ALA A 234 -31.94 -16.70 10.33
N LYS A 235 -32.94 -16.49 11.20
CA LYS A 235 -32.74 -16.34 12.65
C LYS A 235 -32.06 -17.58 13.27
N ILE A 236 -32.55 -18.77 12.94
CA ILE A 236 -31.98 -20.03 13.46
C ILE A 236 -30.52 -20.20 13.02
N LEU A 237 -30.20 -19.91 11.75
CA LEU A 237 -28.84 -20.02 11.24
C LEU A 237 -27.89 -19.03 11.93
N LEU A 238 -28.35 -17.79 12.14
CA LEU A 238 -27.57 -16.76 12.82
C LEU A 238 -27.29 -17.14 14.28
N GLU A 239 -28.31 -17.60 15.03
CA GLU A 239 -28.14 -18.06 16.42
C GLU A 239 -27.14 -19.22 16.52
N ASN A 240 -27.21 -20.18 15.59
CA ASN A 240 -26.29 -21.31 15.54
C ASN A 240 -24.85 -20.92 15.16
N LEU A 241 -24.68 -19.85 14.37
CA LEU A 241 -23.37 -19.32 13.99
C LEU A 241 -22.70 -18.57 15.16
N LEU A 242 -23.49 -17.78 15.90
CA LEU A 242 -23.01 -16.98 17.04
C LEU A 242 -22.75 -17.83 18.30
N LYS A 243 -23.61 -18.81 18.57
CA LYS A 243 -23.60 -19.57 19.83
C LYS A 243 -22.23 -20.12 20.25
N PRO A 244 -21.42 -20.77 19.38
CA PRO A 244 -20.12 -21.27 19.80
C PRO A 244 -19.12 -20.17 20.20
N LEU A 245 -19.28 -18.94 19.71
CA LEU A 245 -18.37 -17.82 19.99
C LEU A 245 -18.51 -17.28 21.42
N HIS A 246 -19.67 -17.47 22.05
CA HIS A 246 -19.94 -16.98 23.41
C HIS A 246 -19.44 -17.90 24.54
N PHE A 247 -19.05 -19.15 24.23
CA PHE A 247 -18.51 -20.08 25.23
C PHE A 247 -17.03 -19.85 25.54
N THR A 248 -16.62 -20.20 26.76
CA THR A 248 -15.23 -20.05 27.23
C THR A 248 -14.33 -21.23 26.88
N TYR A 249 -14.92 -22.43 26.74
CA TYR A 249 -14.23 -23.70 26.49
C TYR A 249 -13.22 -24.10 27.58
N SER A 250 -13.52 -23.72 28.83
CA SER A 250 -12.70 -24.07 30.01
C SER A 250 -12.61 -25.58 30.24
N SER A 251 -13.58 -26.35 29.75
CA SER A 251 -13.63 -27.82 29.87
C SER A 251 -12.88 -28.57 28.77
N CYS A 252 -12.26 -27.86 27.83
CA CYS A 252 -11.58 -28.42 26.66
C CYS A 252 -10.06 -28.21 26.76
N PRO A 253 -9.25 -28.84 25.88
CA PRO A 253 -7.79 -28.64 25.88
C PRO A 253 -7.40 -27.17 25.72
N ASP A 254 -6.24 -26.80 26.27
CA ASP A 254 -5.70 -25.45 26.15
C ASP A 254 -5.67 -24.99 24.68
N GLY A 255 -6.18 -23.78 24.43
CA GLY A 255 -6.30 -23.23 23.07
C GLY A 255 -7.59 -23.63 22.32
N ALA A 256 -8.50 -24.40 22.93
CA ALA A 256 -9.77 -24.77 22.29
C ALA A 256 -10.59 -23.55 21.82
N ARG A 257 -10.69 -22.51 22.65
CA ARG A 257 -11.37 -21.26 22.28
C ARG A 257 -10.71 -20.57 21.09
N GLN A 258 -9.38 -20.54 21.04
CA GLN A 258 -8.64 -19.97 19.91
C GLN A 258 -8.89 -20.75 18.63
N GLN A 259 -8.97 -22.09 18.72
CA GLN A 259 -9.31 -22.95 17.59
C GLN A 259 -10.71 -22.62 17.05
N VAL A 260 -11.70 -22.41 17.92
CA VAL A 260 -13.07 -22.01 17.52
C VAL A 260 -13.07 -20.73 16.69
N PHE A 261 -12.44 -19.68 17.21
CA PHE A 261 -12.34 -18.40 16.49
C PHE A 261 -11.53 -18.53 15.20
N THR A 262 -10.46 -19.34 15.18
CA THR A 262 -9.65 -19.55 13.97
C THR A 262 -10.47 -20.21 12.88
N VAL A 263 -11.18 -21.31 13.17
CA VAL A 263 -12.01 -22.01 12.19
C VAL A 263 -13.17 -21.12 11.72
N PHE A 264 -13.81 -20.38 12.63
CA PHE A 264 -14.86 -19.42 12.28
C PHE A 264 -14.35 -18.35 11.31
N THR A 265 -13.18 -17.77 11.62
CA THR A 265 -12.53 -16.75 10.79
C THR A 265 -12.21 -17.30 9.40
N GLU A 266 -11.67 -18.52 9.31
CA GLU A 266 -11.28 -19.12 8.04
C GLU A 266 -12.46 -19.47 7.13
N GLU A 267 -13.52 -20.04 7.70
CA GLU A 267 -14.64 -20.57 6.92
C GLU A 267 -15.68 -19.49 6.58
N ILE A 268 -15.89 -18.50 7.44
CA ILE A 268 -16.94 -17.49 7.28
C ILE A 268 -16.37 -16.13 6.83
N LEU A 269 -15.34 -15.62 7.51
CA LEU A 269 -14.89 -14.24 7.34
C LEU A 269 -13.72 -14.07 6.35
N ALA A 270 -12.94 -15.13 6.12
CA ALA A 270 -11.78 -15.12 5.22
C ALA A 270 -12.09 -15.68 3.82
N ALA A 271 -13.26 -16.31 3.66
CA ALA A 271 -13.76 -16.76 2.37
C ALA A 271 -14.27 -15.57 1.54
N PRO A 272 -14.23 -15.63 0.20
CA PRO A 272 -14.84 -14.62 -0.65
C PRO A 272 -16.30 -14.39 -0.28
N PHE A 273 -16.69 -13.14 -0.07
CA PHE A 273 -18.05 -12.84 0.35
C PHE A 273 -19.04 -13.14 -0.78
N THR A 274 -20.11 -13.83 -0.40
CA THR A 274 -21.36 -13.91 -1.14
C THR A 274 -22.29 -12.78 -0.71
N ASP A 275 -23.33 -12.50 -1.48
CA ASP A 275 -24.33 -11.47 -1.13
C ASP A 275 -24.96 -11.72 0.25
N GLN A 276 -25.23 -12.99 0.59
CA GLN A 276 -25.77 -13.36 1.91
C GLN A 276 -24.80 -13.04 3.05
N ILE A 277 -23.48 -13.20 2.83
CA ILE A 277 -22.50 -12.87 3.86
C ILE A 277 -22.38 -11.36 4.01
N LEU A 278 -22.30 -10.63 2.89
CA LEU A 278 -22.14 -9.19 2.90
C LEU A 278 -23.36 -8.45 3.49
N HIS A 279 -24.57 -8.82 3.09
CA HIS A 279 -25.80 -8.07 3.41
C HIS A 279 -26.57 -8.60 4.63
N PHE A 280 -26.31 -9.84 5.06
CA PHE A 280 -27.01 -10.45 6.19
C PHE A 280 -26.07 -10.84 7.34
N ILE A 281 -25.03 -11.64 7.10
CA ILE A 281 -24.15 -12.11 8.19
C ILE A 281 -23.30 -10.98 8.79
N ILE A 282 -22.63 -10.19 7.96
CA ILE A 282 -21.75 -9.12 8.45
C ILE A 282 -22.54 -8.09 9.29
N PRO A 283 -23.66 -7.52 8.82
CA PRO A 283 -24.46 -6.60 9.63
C PRO A 283 -24.97 -7.24 10.93
N ALA A 284 -25.33 -8.52 10.91
CA ALA A 284 -25.76 -9.23 12.11
C ALA A 284 -24.66 -9.35 13.17
N LEU A 285 -23.43 -9.64 12.76
CA LEU A 285 -22.27 -9.74 13.65
C LEU A 285 -21.87 -8.38 14.26
N VAL A 286 -22.24 -7.28 13.60
CA VAL A 286 -21.89 -5.91 13.98
C VAL A 286 -22.96 -5.29 14.89
N ASP A 287 -24.18 -5.84 14.88
CA ASP A 287 -25.28 -5.40 15.75
C ASP A 287 -24.93 -5.58 17.23
N VAL A 288 -25.15 -4.52 18.01
CA VAL A 288 -24.94 -4.50 19.46
C VAL A 288 -25.76 -5.60 20.15
N ALA A 289 -26.92 -5.96 19.60
CA ALA A 289 -27.79 -7.01 20.16
C ALA A 289 -27.15 -8.41 20.15
N THR A 290 -26.22 -8.70 19.22
CA THR A 290 -25.57 -10.01 19.13
C THR A 290 -24.37 -10.15 20.06
N ALA A 291 -23.91 -9.05 20.67
CA ALA A 291 -22.82 -9.02 21.65
C ALA A 291 -21.55 -9.76 21.19
N PHE A 292 -21.16 -9.59 19.93
CA PHE A 292 -19.98 -10.24 19.36
C PHE A 292 -18.71 -9.91 20.18
N PRO A 293 -17.91 -10.91 20.59
CA PRO A 293 -16.73 -10.71 21.44
C PRO A 293 -15.53 -10.17 20.63
N TYR A 294 -15.63 -8.92 20.19
CA TYR A 294 -14.70 -8.28 19.25
C TYR A 294 -13.25 -8.18 19.77
N GLU A 295 -13.04 -7.79 21.02
CA GLU A 295 -11.68 -7.68 21.60
C GLU A 295 -10.95 -9.03 21.64
N LEU A 296 -11.66 -10.11 21.99
CA LEU A 296 -11.11 -11.47 21.99
C LEU A 296 -10.80 -11.94 20.56
N PHE A 297 -11.66 -11.59 19.60
CA PHE A 297 -11.44 -11.88 18.19
C PHE A 297 -10.16 -11.23 17.66
N LEU A 298 -9.90 -9.94 17.97
CA LEU A 298 -8.67 -9.25 17.58
C LEU A 298 -7.41 -9.94 18.13
N ASN A 299 -7.45 -10.40 19.38
CA ASN A 299 -6.33 -11.12 20.00
C ASN A 299 -6.04 -12.45 19.29
N VAL A 300 -7.07 -13.24 18.97
CA VAL A 300 -6.91 -14.51 18.24
C VAL A 300 -6.36 -14.28 16.84
N LEU A 301 -6.82 -13.24 16.13
CA LEU A 301 -6.32 -12.88 14.81
C LEU A 301 -4.81 -12.61 14.83
N LEU A 302 -4.32 -11.80 15.77
CA LEU A 302 -2.91 -11.48 15.88
C LEU A 302 -2.04 -12.70 16.22
N LEU A 303 -2.56 -13.66 16.99
CA LEU A 303 -1.88 -14.92 17.28
C LEU A 303 -1.83 -15.85 16.06
N ALA A 304 -2.93 -15.92 15.30
CA ALA A 304 -3.04 -16.75 14.10
C ALA A 304 -2.09 -16.27 13.00
N GLU A 305 -1.95 -14.96 12.82
CA GLU A 305 -1.13 -14.37 11.75
C GLU A 305 0.38 -14.58 11.97
N LYS A 306 0.85 -14.61 13.23
CA LYS A 306 2.25 -14.98 13.56
C LYS A 306 2.64 -16.37 13.04
N THR A 307 1.67 -17.25 12.82
CA THR A 307 1.88 -18.64 12.40
C THR A 307 1.76 -18.83 10.88
N ARG A 308 1.21 -17.86 10.15
CA ARG A 308 0.86 -17.99 8.72
C ARG A 308 1.71 -17.08 7.85
N ARG A 309 2.27 -17.63 6.76
CA ARG A 309 3.18 -16.90 5.84
C ARG A 309 2.60 -16.62 4.44
N SER A 310 1.29 -16.84 4.22
CA SER A 310 0.68 -16.80 2.87
C SER A 310 -0.78 -16.27 2.87
N GLY A 311 -0.99 -15.04 3.35
CA GLY A 311 -2.33 -14.46 3.63
C GLY A 311 -2.97 -13.54 2.58
N SER A 312 -2.26 -13.10 1.54
CA SER A 312 -2.70 -11.97 0.69
C SER A 312 -4.08 -12.13 0.04
N ALA A 313 -4.47 -13.34 -0.39
CA ALA A 313 -5.76 -13.55 -1.05
C ALA A 313 -6.98 -13.46 -0.10
N ARG A 314 -6.77 -13.69 1.21
CA ARG A 314 -7.84 -13.72 2.22
C ARG A 314 -7.94 -12.42 3.02
N ALA A 315 -6.87 -11.63 3.01
CA ALA A 315 -6.76 -10.39 3.78
C ALA A 315 -7.87 -9.36 3.51
N PRO A 316 -8.34 -9.12 2.25
CA PRO A 316 -9.35 -8.08 1.98
C PRO A 316 -10.67 -8.33 2.68
N TRP A 317 -11.14 -9.58 2.67
CA TRP A 317 -12.40 -10.00 3.30
C TRP A 317 -12.37 -9.83 4.81
N LEU A 318 -11.30 -10.32 5.44
CA LEU A 318 -11.10 -10.16 6.88
C LEU A 318 -11.00 -8.69 7.28
N PHE A 319 -10.25 -7.91 6.50
CA PHE A 319 -10.05 -6.50 6.77
C PHE A 319 -11.35 -5.71 6.69
N TYR A 320 -12.20 -6.01 5.70
CA TYR A 320 -13.53 -5.41 5.59
C TYR A 320 -14.38 -5.67 6.83
N PHE A 321 -14.41 -6.92 7.32
CA PHE A 321 -15.15 -7.24 8.54
C PHE A 321 -14.58 -6.52 9.77
N ILE A 322 -13.25 -6.50 9.93
CA ILE A 322 -12.57 -5.82 11.04
C ILE A 322 -12.96 -4.33 11.08
N LEU A 323 -12.95 -3.65 9.92
CA LEU A 323 -13.32 -2.24 9.82
C LEU A 323 -14.81 -2.01 10.12
N THR A 324 -15.68 -2.87 9.58
CA THR A 324 -17.14 -2.75 9.76
C THR A 324 -17.55 -3.01 11.21
N ALA A 325 -17.02 -4.04 11.86
CA ALA A 325 -17.24 -4.29 13.29
C ALA A 325 -16.56 -3.24 14.18
N GLY A 326 -15.45 -2.65 13.72
CA GLY A 326 -14.82 -1.53 14.40
C GLY A 326 -15.75 -0.33 14.54
N GLU A 327 -16.53 0.01 13.50
CA GLU A 327 -17.46 1.16 13.53
C GLU A 327 -18.43 1.11 14.73
N THR A 328 -18.88 -0.06 15.18
CA THR A 328 -19.76 -0.16 16.35
C THR A 328 -19.01 -0.42 17.66
N HIS A 329 -17.95 -1.24 17.64
CA HIS A 329 -17.29 -1.72 18.85
C HIS A 329 -16.09 -0.88 19.32
N LEU A 330 -15.54 0.03 18.49
CA LEU A 330 -14.34 0.82 18.84
C LEU A 330 -14.50 1.63 20.13
N GLY A 331 -15.71 2.16 20.40
CA GLY A 331 -15.99 2.93 21.61
C GLY A 331 -16.02 2.10 22.90
N ALA A 332 -16.17 0.77 22.80
CA ALA A 332 -16.27 -0.14 23.94
C ALA A 332 -14.95 -0.87 24.26
N LEU A 333 -13.92 -0.71 23.43
CA LEU A 333 -12.63 -1.40 23.60
C LEU A 333 -11.82 -0.84 24.78
N SER A 334 -11.10 -1.74 25.46
CA SER A 334 -10.06 -1.36 26.42
C SER A 334 -8.87 -0.68 25.72
N GLU A 335 -7.97 -0.05 26.48
CA GLU A 335 -6.75 0.55 25.90
C GLU A 335 -5.85 -0.50 25.21
N GLU A 336 -5.78 -1.72 25.79
CA GLU A 336 -5.10 -2.84 25.14
C GLU A 336 -5.85 -3.29 23.88
N GLY A 337 -7.18 -3.32 23.91
CA GLY A 337 -8.02 -3.64 22.74
C GLY A 337 -7.80 -2.67 21.58
N LEU A 338 -7.67 -1.38 21.86
CA LEU A 338 -7.35 -0.35 20.86
C LEU A 338 -5.92 -0.51 20.29
N LEU A 339 -4.94 -0.87 21.13
CA LEU A 339 -3.59 -1.18 20.67
C LEU A 339 -3.57 -2.43 19.78
N MET A 340 -4.32 -3.47 20.14
CA MET A 340 -4.49 -4.66 19.31
C MET A 340 -5.15 -4.30 17.98
N TYR A 341 -6.17 -3.43 17.98
CA TYR A 341 -6.80 -2.94 16.75
C TYR A 341 -5.79 -2.24 15.83
N LEU A 342 -4.91 -1.38 16.35
CA LEU A 342 -3.84 -0.75 15.55
C LEU A 342 -2.87 -1.77 14.93
N ARG A 343 -2.46 -2.80 15.69
CA ARG A 343 -1.60 -3.87 15.17
C ARG A 343 -2.29 -4.66 14.05
N VAL A 344 -3.60 -4.92 14.19
CA VAL A 344 -4.42 -5.57 13.17
C VAL A 344 -4.52 -4.67 11.92
N LEU A 345 -4.80 -3.37 12.08
CA LEU A 345 -4.84 -2.43 10.97
C LEU A 345 -3.53 -2.40 10.18
N GLN A 346 -2.40 -2.25 10.87
CA GLN A 346 -1.06 -2.26 10.25
C GLN A 346 -0.84 -3.54 9.44
N THR A 347 -1.16 -4.70 10.03
CA THR A 347 -0.88 -6.00 9.43
C THR A 347 -1.73 -6.22 8.17
N PHE A 348 -3.06 -6.07 8.28
CA PHE A 348 -3.96 -6.35 7.17
C PHE A 348 -3.90 -5.31 6.05
N LEU A 349 -3.70 -4.02 6.39
CA LEU A 349 -3.55 -2.96 5.39
C LEU A 349 -2.33 -3.21 4.47
N SER A 350 -1.24 -3.76 5.02
CA SER A 350 -0.04 -4.13 4.24
C SER A 350 -0.28 -5.32 3.29
N GLN A 351 -1.28 -6.16 3.58
CA GLN A 351 -1.60 -7.35 2.80
C GLN A 351 -2.67 -7.12 1.72
N LEU A 352 -3.31 -5.95 1.72
CA LEU A 352 -4.31 -5.59 0.72
C LEU A 352 -3.68 -5.48 -0.69
N PRO A 353 -4.36 -5.99 -1.73
CA PRO A 353 -3.93 -5.84 -3.10
C PRO A 353 -3.92 -4.34 -3.48
N VAL A 354 -2.94 -3.94 -4.28
CA VAL A 354 -2.87 -2.57 -4.79
C VAL A 354 -3.81 -2.47 -5.99
N SER A 355 -4.76 -1.53 -5.95
CA SER A 355 -5.66 -1.26 -7.09
C SER A 355 -4.82 -0.89 -8.32
N THR A 356 -4.90 -1.71 -9.37
CA THR A 356 -4.06 -1.60 -10.59
C THR A 356 -4.48 -0.50 -11.55
N THR A 357 -5.46 0.33 -11.18
CA THR A 357 -5.96 1.43 -12.02
C THR A 357 -4.91 2.50 -12.34
N GLY A 358 -3.77 2.52 -11.64
CA GLY A 358 -2.67 3.47 -11.91
C GLY A 358 -1.38 2.88 -12.53
N ALA A 359 -1.39 1.65 -13.05
CA ALA A 359 -0.17 1.01 -13.59
C ALA A 359 -0.05 1.07 -15.13
N ASN A 360 -1.14 1.37 -15.86
CA ASN A 360 -1.15 1.52 -17.32
C ASN A 360 -1.26 2.98 -17.80
N CYS A 361 -1.00 3.97 -16.94
CA CYS A 361 -0.71 5.32 -17.40
C CYS A 361 0.77 5.42 -17.78
N GLN A 362 1.13 4.82 -18.92
CA GLN A 362 2.17 5.44 -19.73
C GLN A 362 1.67 6.82 -20.13
N GLU A 363 2.60 7.76 -20.11
CA GLU A 363 2.42 9.18 -20.36
C GLU A 363 1.64 9.42 -21.66
N ALA A 364 0.38 9.79 -21.53
CA ALA A 364 -0.35 10.53 -22.54
C ALA A 364 -0.99 11.72 -21.82
N THR A 365 -0.34 12.87 -21.92
CA THR A 365 -1.06 14.15 -21.92
C THR A 365 -1.94 14.12 -23.17
N SER A 366 -3.20 13.74 -22.98
CA SER A 366 -4.25 13.93 -23.96
C SER A 366 -5.49 14.32 -23.19
N ASP A 367 -5.92 15.55 -23.40
CA ASP A 367 -7.24 16.04 -23.03
C ASP A 367 -8.29 15.09 -23.62
N SER A 368 -9.01 14.41 -22.74
CA SER A 368 -10.36 13.93 -23.00
C SER A 368 -11.03 13.76 -21.65
N GLU A 369 -11.80 14.78 -21.29
CA GLU A 369 -12.79 14.78 -20.23
C GLU A 369 -13.88 13.78 -20.63
N ASP A 370 -14.03 12.70 -19.87
CA ASP A 370 -15.23 11.84 -19.84
C ASP A 370 -15.03 10.80 -18.72
N GLU A 371 -15.32 11.15 -17.46
CA GLU A 371 -15.79 10.19 -16.44
C GLU A 371 -16.67 10.93 -15.42
N ASP A 372 -17.90 11.25 -15.82
CA ASP A 372 -19.04 11.46 -14.92
C ASP A 372 -19.90 10.19 -14.93
N GLU A 373 -19.62 9.24 -14.04
CA GLU A 373 -20.61 8.23 -13.60
C GLU A 373 -20.41 7.90 -12.12
N ASP A 374 -20.73 8.87 -11.24
CA ASP A 374 -21.02 8.59 -9.82
C ASP A 374 -22.54 8.58 -9.60
N ALA A 375 -23.17 7.51 -10.10
CA ALA A 375 -24.49 7.07 -9.67
C ALA A 375 -24.62 5.55 -9.91
N ASN A 376 -24.60 4.76 -8.83
CA ASN A 376 -24.73 3.29 -8.79
C ASN A 376 -23.58 2.47 -9.42
N ARG A 377 -22.42 2.39 -8.74
CA ARG A 377 -21.54 1.22 -8.90
C ARG A 377 -22.23 -0.02 -8.32
N MET A 378 -23.02 -0.69 -9.16
CA MET A 378 -23.62 -1.99 -8.89
C MET A 378 -22.53 -2.96 -8.40
N VAL A 379 -22.79 -3.69 -7.31
CA VAL A 379 -21.88 -4.74 -6.81
C VAL A 379 -21.53 -5.64 -7.99
N THR A 380 -20.28 -5.60 -8.44
CA THR A 380 -19.83 -6.43 -9.56
C THR A 380 -19.66 -7.86 -9.03
N THR A 381 -20.75 -8.61 -9.09
CA THR A 381 -20.74 -10.04 -8.82
C THR A 381 -19.97 -10.72 -9.94
N THR A 382 -18.96 -11.49 -9.56
CA THR A 382 -18.29 -12.43 -10.47
C THR A 382 -19.31 -13.47 -10.95
N GLY A 383 -19.06 -14.12 -12.09
CA GLY A 383 -19.97 -15.12 -12.66
C GLY A 383 -20.38 -16.27 -11.72
N ASP A 384 -19.67 -16.44 -10.59
CA ASP A 384 -19.93 -17.42 -9.54
C ASP A 384 -20.77 -16.88 -8.35
N GLY A 385 -21.28 -15.63 -8.42
CA GLY A 385 -22.05 -15.00 -7.34
C GLY A 385 -21.21 -14.49 -6.15
N THR A 386 -19.88 -14.37 -6.32
CA THR A 386 -18.99 -13.80 -5.30
C THR A 386 -18.61 -12.36 -5.62
N ILE A 387 -18.42 -11.53 -4.60
CA ILE A 387 -18.10 -10.11 -4.74
C ILE A 387 -16.68 -9.92 -5.32
N SER A 388 -16.44 -8.82 -6.03
CA SER A 388 -15.10 -8.49 -6.53
C SER A 388 -14.13 -8.09 -5.41
N VAL A 389 -12.90 -8.61 -5.43
CA VAL A 389 -11.83 -8.25 -4.49
C VAL A 389 -11.46 -6.77 -4.59
N GLN A 390 -11.52 -6.18 -5.80
CA GLN A 390 -11.23 -4.76 -6.01
C GLN A 390 -12.26 -3.88 -5.30
N TYR A 391 -13.55 -4.22 -5.45
CA TYR A 391 -14.64 -3.53 -4.75
C TYR A 391 -14.44 -3.54 -3.23
N VAL A 392 -14.16 -4.71 -2.65
CA VAL A 392 -13.92 -4.81 -1.19
C VAL A 392 -12.70 -4.00 -0.74
N THR A 393 -11.65 -3.97 -1.56
CA THR A 393 -10.44 -3.19 -1.25
C THR A 393 -10.73 -1.68 -1.24
N GLU A 394 -11.48 -1.17 -2.21
CA GLU A 394 -11.93 0.23 -2.24
C GLU A 394 -12.83 0.56 -1.05
N GLU A 395 -13.79 -0.31 -0.72
CA GLU A 395 -14.66 -0.12 0.43
C GLU A 395 -13.89 -0.13 1.76
N CYS A 396 -12.85 -0.96 1.90
CA CYS A 396 -11.97 -0.91 3.08
C CYS A 396 -11.30 0.46 3.24
N LEU A 397 -10.77 1.03 2.15
CA LEU A 397 -10.13 2.35 2.19
C LEU A 397 -11.14 3.46 2.52
N LYS A 398 -12.36 3.40 1.96
CA LYS A 398 -13.45 4.33 2.31
C LYS A 398 -13.86 4.23 3.78
N LYS A 399 -13.97 3.00 4.31
CA LYS A 399 -14.29 2.77 5.73
C LYS A 399 -13.22 3.32 6.68
N MET A 400 -11.95 3.18 6.33
CA MET A 400 -10.85 3.82 7.06
C MET A 400 -10.93 5.35 7.05
N ASP A 401 -11.43 5.96 5.97
CA ASP A 401 -11.60 7.40 5.84
C ASP A 401 -12.92 7.93 6.46
N THR A 402 -13.69 7.08 7.14
CA THR A 402 -14.90 7.55 7.84
C THR A 402 -14.54 8.49 9.00
N LYS A 403 -15.42 9.46 9.28
CA LYS A 403 -15.24 10.42 10.39
C LYS A 403 -15.07 9.71 11.74
N GLN A 404 -15.84 8.65 11.99
CA GLN A 404 -15.79 7.92 13.24
C GLN A 404 -14.47 7.19 13.44
N GLN A 405 -14.03 6.40 12.44
CA GLN A 405 -12.73 5.72 12.53
C GLN A 405 -11.60 6.74 12.66
N THR A 406 -11.58 7.78 11.84
CA THR A 406 -10.57 8.83 11.90
C THR A 406 -10.51 9.47 13.29
N ASN A 407 -11.65 9.84 13.88
CA ASN A 407 -11.67 10.44 15.22
C ASN A 407 -11.17 9.46 16.30
N THR A 408 -11.52 8.17 16.23
CA THR A 408 -11.01 7.18 17.19
C THR A 408 -9.49 7.02 17.09
N LEU A 409 -8.94 6.98 15.87
CA LEU A 409 -7.51 6.91 15.61
C LEU A 409 -6.78 8.16 16.10
N LEU A 410 -7.34 9.34 15.85
CA LEU A 410 -6.81 10.62 16.32
C LEU A 410 -6.83 10.73 17.85
N ASN A 411 -7.92 10.32 18.49
CA ASN A 411 -8.04 10.33 19.95
C ASN A 411 -6.95 9.49 20.64
N MET A 412 -6.51 8.37 20.03
CA MET A 412 -5.39 7.58 20.57
C MET A 412 -4.07 8.35 20.57
N VAL A 413 -3.86 9.21 19.57
CA VAL A 413 -2.66 10.04 19.42
C VAL A 413 -2.73 11.30 20.29
N TRP A 414 -3.94 11.85 20.50
CA TRP A 414 -4.15 13.09 21.25
C TRP A 414 -4.08 12.93 22.77
N LYS A 415 -4.19 11.70 23.30
CA LYS A 415 -4.06 11.43 24.74
C LYS A 415 -2.66 11.78 25.26
N ASP A 416 -2.60 12.43 26.42
CA ASP A 416 -1.33 12.75 27.11
C ASP A 416 -0.50 11.52 27.50
N SER A 417 -1.17 10.38 27.73
CA SER A 417 -0.56 9.10 28.09
C SER A 417 -0.23 8.17 26.91
N ALA A 418 -0.32 8.64 25.66
CA ALA A 418 -0.09 7.80 24.48
C ALA A 418 1.33 7.20 24.49
N SER A 419 1.43 5.87 24.31
CA SER A 419 2.71 5.16 24.27
C SER A 419 3.45 5.38 22.95
N GLU A 420 4.78 5.26 22.95
CA GLU A 420 5.60 5.31 21.72
C GLU A 420 5.14 4.28 20.68
N GLU A 421 4.65 3.12 21.13
CA GLU A 421 4.13 2.08 20.24
C GLU A 421 2.96 2.59 19.39
N VAL A 422 2.02 3.34 19.96
CA VAL A 422 0.88 3.92 19.23
C VAL A 422 1.36 4.84 18.10
N PHE A 423 2.35 5.69 18.38
CA PHE A 423 2.91 6.58 17.35
C PHE A 423 3.61 5.81 16.23
N THR A 424 4.38 4.75 16.56
CA THR A 424 5.05 3.92 15.54
C THR A 424 4.06 3.14 14.68
N LEU A 425 2.99 2.58 15.28
CA LEU A 425 1.93 1.88 14.56
C LEU A 425 1.17 2.86 13.66
N MET A 426 0.75 4.02 14.19
CA MET A 426 0.09 5.06 13.41
C MET A 426 0.96 5.50 12.23
N ALA A 427 2.25 5.72 12.47
CA ALA A 427 3.16 6.13 11.41
C ALA A 427 3.29 5.09 10.30
N SER A 428 3.33 3.81 10.67
CA SER A 428 3.38 2.72 9.70
C SER A 428 2.08 2.59 8.89
N ILE A 429 0.90 2.75 9.52
CA ILE A 429 -0.39 2.73 8.83
C ILE A 429 -0.46 3.87 7.81
N CYS A 430 -0.14 5.10 8.23
CA CYS A 430 -0.12 6.27 7.36
C CYS A 430 0.90 6.11 6.21
N HIS A 431 2.08 5.56 6.48
CA HIS A 431 3.07 5.27 5.44
C HIS A 431 2.56 4.23 4.42
N ILE A 432 1.88 3.17 4.87
CA ILE A 432 1.27 2.17 3.97
C ILE A 432 0.20 2.83 3.09
N LEU A 433 -0.67 3.66 3.67
CA LEU A 433 -1.68 4.42 2.91
C LEU A 433 -1.03 5.29 1.82
N MET A 434 0.04 6.01 2.15
CA MET A 434 0.71 6.91 1.22
C MET A 434 1.53 6.20 0.14
N VAL A 435 2.26 5.14 0.50
CA VAL A 435 3.23 4.50 -0.41
C VAL A 435 2.62 3.32 -1.18
N GLN A 436 1.87 2.45 -0.51
CA GLN A 436 1.28 1.26 -1.12
C GLN A 436 -0.04 1.60 -1.84
N HIS A 437 -0.93 2.33 -1.16
CA HIS A 437 -2.25 2.71 -1.68
C HIS A 437 -2.28 4.08 -2.37
N ARG A 438 -1.13 4.78 -2.43
CA ARG A 438 -0.96 6.08 -3.11
C ARG A 438 -1.94 7.18 -2.65
N MET A 439 -2.37 7.13 -1.40
CA MET A 439 -3.25 8.16 -0.82
C MET A 439 -2.49 9.46 -0.61
N MET A 440 -3.02 10.56 -1.17
CA MET A 440 -2.47 11.90 -0.98
C MET A 440 -2.93 12.49 0.36
N VAL A 441 -2.06 13.26 1.02
CA VAL A 441 -2.35 13.91 2.32
C VAL A 441 -3.67 14.70 2.32
N PRO A 442 -3.98 15.58 1.34
CA PRO A 442 -5.24 16.35 1.36
C PRO A 442 -6.49 15.50 1.07
N LYS A 443 -6.35 14.31 0.46
CA LYS A 443 -7.47 13.46 0.03
C LYS A 443 -7.91 12.45 1.11
N PHE A 444 -7.21 12.37 2.24
CA PHE A 444 -7.49 11.39 3.30
C PHE A 444 -7.55 12.09 4.66
N ARG A 445 -8.69 12.01 5.35
CA ARG A 445 -9.03 12.79 6.55
C ARG A 445 -8.02 12.57 7.68
N LEU A 446 -7.58 11.33 7.89
CA LEU A 446 -6.59 11.00 8.91
C LEU A 446 -5.24 11.68 8.63
N LEU A 447 -4.75 11.61 7.38
CA LEU A 447 -3.47 12.22 7.00
C LEU A 447 -3.54 13.74 7.09
N TYR A 448 -4.61 14.34 6.56
CA TYR A 448 -4.87 15.77 6.65
C TYR A 448 -4.88 16.25 8.12
N SER A 449 -5.66 15.60 8.98
CA SER A 449 -5.77 15.98 10.39
C SER A 449 -4.46 15.82 11.17
N LEU A 450 -3.68 14.76 10.87
CA LEU A 450 -2.35 14.56 11.48
C LEU A 450 -1.32 15.58 11.00
N ALA A 451 -1.42 16.10 9.77
CA ALA A 451 -0.51 17.11 9.24
C ALA A 451 -0.54 18.43 10.02
N PHE A 452 -1.70 18.79 10.59
CA PHE A 452 -1.86 20.00 11.40
C PHE A 452 -1.69 19.77 12.90
N ASN A 453 -1.36 18.55 13.32
CA ASN A 453 -1.14 18.25 14.72
C ASN A 453 0.34 18.44 15.10
N ALA A 454 0.65 19.57 15.74
CA ALA A 454 2.01 19.91 16.13
C ALA A 454 2.65 18.87 17.08
N ARG A 455 1.88 18.32 18.02
CA ARG A 455 2.37 17.31 18.97
C ARG A 455 2.78 16.02 18.26
N PHE A 456 1.98 15.57 17.29
CA PHE A 456 2.28 14.38 16.50
C PHE A 456 3.58 14.58 15.69
N LEU A 457 3.72 15.71 15.00
CA LEU A 457 4.95 16.03 14.25
C LEU A 457 6.19 16.09 15.14
N ARG A 458 6.09 16.72 16.33
CA ARG A 458 7.19 16.77 17.31
C ARG A 458 7.56 15.37 17.81
N HIS A 459 6.58 14.52 18.09
CA HIS A 459 6.83 13.16 18.54
C HIS A 459 7.44 12.27 17.45
N LEU A 460 6.98 12.39 16.19
CA LEU A 460 7.62 11.70 15.06
C LEU A 460 9.09 12.10 14.93
N TRP A 461 9.40 13.39 15.03
CA TRP A 461 10.78 13.87 15.00
C TRP A 461 11.62 13.34 16.17
N TYR A 462 11.04 13.30 17.37
CA TYR A 462 11.67 12.69 18.54
C TYR A 462 11.97 11.20 18.32
N LEU A 463 11.05 10.41 17.76
CA LEU A 463 11.28 9.00 17.45
C LEU A 463 12.40 8.82 16.41
N ILE A 464 12.43 9.63 15.36
CA ILE A 464 13.48 9.57 14.32
C ILE A 464 14.86 9.88 14.92
N SER A 465 14.95 10.86 15.82
CA SER A 465 16.21 11.30 16.42
C SER A 465 16.70 10.42 17.57
N SER A 466 15.79 9.75 18.30
CA SER A 466 16.11 8.85 19.41
C SER A 466 16.43 7.42 18.99
N MET A 467 16.04 7.01 17.78
CA MET A 467 16.31 5.66 17.27
C MET A 467 17.81 5.36 17.14
N THR A 468 18.25 4.26 17.76
CA THR A 468 19.63 3.78 17.73
C THR A 468 19.70 2.30 17.35
N THR A 469 20.82 1.89 16.77
CA THR A 469 21.15 0.47 16.50
C THR A 469 22.49 0.10 17.13
N LYS A 470 22.66 -1.18 17.46
CA LYS A 470 23.90 -1.71 18.06
C LYS A 470 24.82 -2.19 16.94
N MET A 471 26.00 -1.59 16.83
CA MET A 471 27.03 -2.03 15.90
C MET A 471 27.66 -3.36 16.32
N ILE A 472 28.34 -4.04 15.39
CA ILE A 472 29.09 -5.28 15.64
C ILE A 472 30.14 -5.09 16.75
N THR A 473 30.69 -3.87 16.87
CA THR A 473 31.65 -3.45 17.90
C THR A 473 31.02 -3.23 19.28
N GLY A 474 29.70 -3.39 19.43
CA GLY A 474 28.95 -3.18 20.67
C GLY A 474 28.53 -1.73 20.95
N SER A 475 29.05 -0.74 20.18
CA SER A 475 28.67 0.67 20.32
C SER A 475 27.27 0.95 19.74
N THR A 476 26.48 1.77 20.41
CA THR A 476 25.18 2.26 19.91
C THR A 476 25.37 3.50 19.04
N VAL A 477 24.78 3.50 17.84
CA VAL A 477 24.84 4.64 16.92
C VAL A 477 23.41 5.06 16.53
N PRO A 478 23.09 6.37 16.53
CA PRO A 478 21.80 6.86 16.03
C PRO A 478 21.60 6.53 14.55
N LEU A 479 20.41 6.02 14.20
CA LEU A 479 20.08 5.63 12.83
C LEU A 479 20.12 6.83 11.87
N ILE A 480 19.69 8.01 12.31
CA ILE A 480 19.77 9.24 11.49
C ILE A 480 21.23 9.58 11.11
N GLN A 481 22.18 9.30 12.00
CA GLN A 481 23.60 9.52 11.72
C GLN A 481 24.13 8.48 10.71
N MET A 482 23.67 7.23 10.79
CA MET A 482 23.97 6.22 9.77
C MET A 482 23.43 6.62 8.39
N ILE A 483 22.19 7.13 8.34
CA ILE A 483 21.60 7.66 7.11
C ILE A 483 22.47 8.80 6.59
N SER A 484 22.82 9.80 7.42
CA SER A 484 23.60 10.97 7.00
C SER A 484 24.98 10.62 6.42
N ARG A 485 25.61 9.56 6.93
CA ARG A 485 26.90 9.06 6.43
C ARG A 485 26.77 8.21 5.17
N GLY A 486 25.56 7.76 4.85
CA GLY A 486 25.31 6.82 3.76
C GLY A 486 25.80 5.40 4.05
N SER A 487 25.84 4.99 5.32
CA SER A 487 26.28 3.64 5.71
C SER A 487 25.12 2.63 5.59
N PRO A 488 25.33 1.44 4.98
CA PRO A 488 24.29 0.42 4.86
C PRO A 488 23.80 -0.03 6.24
N MET A 489 22.51 -0.35 6.35
CA MET A 489 21.86 -0.75 7.60
C MET A 489 21.08 -2.06 7.41
N SER A 490 20.66 -2.66 8.52
CA SER A 490 19.84 -3.87 8.48
C SER A 490 18.42 -3.58 7.92
N LEU A 491 17.76 -4.60 7.35
CA LEU A 491 16.38 -4.49 6.87
C LEU A 491 15.40 -4.16 8.01
N ASP A 492 15.67 -4.61 9.23
CA ASP A 492 14.84 -4.30 10.41
C ASP A 492 14.94 -2.81 10.75
N ASP A 493 16.16 -2.27 10.81
CA ASP A 493 16.39 -0.85 11.08
C ASP A 493 15.78 0.03 9.98
N SER A 494 15.91 -0.36 8.70
CA SER A 494 15.31 0.37 7.58
C SER A 494 13.77 0.33 7.61
N ASN A 495 13.17 -0.80 8.00
CA ASN A 495 11.72 -0.94 8.20
C ASN A 495 11.19 -0.08 9.36
N ARG A 496 12.02 0.21 10.36
CA ARG A 496 11.64 1.04 11.51
C ARG A 496 11.74 2.54 11.20
N ILE A 497 12.84 2.99 10.60
CA ILE A 497 13.08 4.44 10.41
C ILE A 497 12.39 5.02 9.16
N ILE A 498 12.32 4.27 8.05
CA ILE A 498 11.79 4.81 6.78
C ILE A 498 10.33 5.29 6.91
N PRO A 499 9.39 4.51 7.51
CA PRO A 499 8.00 4.95 7.62
C PRO A 499 7.84 6.25 8.44
N LEU A 500 8.56 6.36 9.55
CA LEU A 500 8.55 7.55 10.41
C LEU A 500 9.10 8.76 9.65
N PHE A 501 10.25 8.60 9.00
CA PHE A 501 10.93 9.70 8.33
C PHE A 501 10.18 10.18 7.08
N TYR A 502 9.63 9.23 6.32
CA TYR A 502 8.76 9.53 5.18
C TYR A 502 7.52 10.30 5.63
N LEU A 503 6.79 9.78 6.63
CA LEU A 503 5.57 10.40 7.10
C LEU A 503 5.81 11.79 7.68
N PHE A 504 6.82 11.93 8.54
CA PHE A 504 7.21 13.23 9.09
C PHE A 504 7.46 14.24 7.97
N SER A 505 8.25 13.86 6.97
CA SER A 505 8.64 14.76 5.89
C SER A 505 7.46 15.13 5.00
N SER A 506 6.56 14.19 4.72
CA SER A 506 5.34 14.44 3.94
C SER A 506 4.34 15.34 4.67
N LEU A 507 4.02 15.01 5.93
CA LEU A 507 3.05 15.77 6.72
C LEU A 507 3.56 17.17 7.02
N PHE A 508 4.85 17.32 7.37
CA PHE A 508 5.42 18.62 7.65
C PHE A 508 5.53 19.47 6.38
N SER A 509 5.86 18.87 5.22
CA SER A 509 5.80 19.60 3.93
C SER A 509 4.39 20.14 3.68
N HIS A 510 3.36 19.31 3.86
CA HIS A 510 1.97 19.74 3.65
C HIS A 510 1.54 20.83 4.64
N SER A 511 1.93 20.69 5.92
CA SER A 511 1.72 21.71 6.94
C SER A 511 2.35 23.06 6.55
N LEU A 512 3.60 23.04 6.05
CA LEU A 512 4.33 24.25 5.63
C LEU A 512 3.72 24.98 4.43
N ILE A 513 2.91 24.33 3.60
CA ILE A 513 2.16 25.01 2.52
C ILE A 513 1.15 25.99 3.12
N SER A 514 0.51 25.58 4.22
CA SER A 514 -0.52 26.39 4.88
C SER A 514 0.03 27.46 5.82
N ILE A 515 1.22 27.26 6.39
CA ILE A 515 1.82 28.17 7.38
C ILE A 515 2.37 29.38 6.63
N HIS A 516 2.08 30.59 7.11
CA HIS A 516 2.62 31.81 6.49
C HIS A 516 3.88 32.30 7.23
N ASP A 517 4.71 33.12 6.58
CA ASP A 517 5.99 33.62 7.09
C ASP A 517 5.86 34.24 8.50
N ASN A 518 4.85 35.06 8.79
CA ASN A 518 4.69 35.63 10.15
C ASN A 518 4.45 34.54 11.21
N GLU A 519 3.57 33.56 10.94
CA GLU A 519 3.36 32.37 11.79
C GLU A 519 4.65 31.53 11.94
N PHE A 520 5.41 31.38 10.85
CA PHE A 520 6.66 30.61 10.81
C PHE A 520 7.78 31.25 11.64
N PHE A 521 7.94 32.57 11.55
CA PHE A 521 8.95 33.33 12.31
C PHE A 521 8.48 33.72 13.71
N GLY A 522 7.19 33.56 14.01
CA GLY A 522 6.61 33.89 15.32
C GLY A 522 6.41 35.39 15.52
N ASP A 523 6.25 36.16 14.44
CA ASP A 523 5.95 37.59 14.54
C ASP A 523 4.51 37.78 15.08
N PRO A 524 4.27 38.73 16.00
CA PRO A 524 2.94 38.97 16.53
C PRO A 524 2.04 39.50 15.41
N ILE A 525 1.01 38.73 15.06
CA ILE A 525 -0.07 39.20 14.19
C ILE A 525 -0.97 40.09 15.05
N GLU A 526 -0.80 41.42 14.94
CA GLU A 526 -1.70 42.39 15.57
C GLU A 526 -3.04 42.41 14.82
N VAL A 527 -3.87 41.41 15.04
CA VAL A 527 -5.29 41.45 14.67
C VAL A 527 -6.11 41.22 15.94
N ALA A 528 -6.76 42.30 16.40
CA ALA A 528 -7.83 42.29 17.41
C ALA A 528 -7.58 41.54 18.75
N GLY A 529 -6.40 41.70 19.37
CA GLY A 529 -6.25 41.49 20.82
C GLY A 529 -6.28 40.05 21.35
N GLN A 530 -6.27 39.02 20.50
CA GLN A 530 -6.11 37.63 20.93
C GLN A 530 -4.77 37.06 20.44
N ARG A 531 -3.92 36.61 21.37
CA ARG A 531 -2.71 35.82 21.06
C ARG A 531 -3.13 34.46 20.53
N GLN A 532 -3.05 34.26 19.22
CA GLN A 532 -3.26 32.95 18.61
C GLN A 532 -2.13 31.99 18.98
N SER A 533 -2.46 30.73 19.29
CA SER A 533 -1.47 29.66 19.43
C SER A 533 -0.81 29.41 18.07
N SER A 534 0.50 29.60 17.96
CA SER A 534 1.22 29.38 16.70
C SER A 534 0.97 27.96 16.19
N MET A 535 0.53 27.84 14.93
CA MET A 535 0.38 26.56 14.24
C MET A 535 1.73 25.91 13.91
N MET A 536 2.85 26.62 14.15
CA MET A 536 4.20 26.16 13.86
C MET A 536 4.64 25.11 14.90
N PRO A 537 4.95 23.86 14.48
CA PRO A 537 5.30 22.78 15.41
C PRO A 537 6.68 22.91 16.05
N PHE A 538 7.60 23.67 15.47
CA PHE A 538 9.00 23.77 15.90
C PHE A 538 9.43 25.23 16.04
N SER A 539 10.25 25.52 17.05
CA SER A 539 10.92 26.82 17.16
C SER A 539 11.99 27.00 16.07
N LEU A 540 12.40 28.24 15.80
CA LEU A 540 13.47 28.53 14.84
C LEU A 540 14.78 27.80 15.18
N GLU A 541 15.14 27.70 16.46
CA GLU A 541 16.34 26.97 16.92
C GLU A 541 16.25 25.47 16.61
N GLU A 542 15.08 24.86 16.86
CA GLU A 542 14.81 23.46 16.51
C GLU A 542 14.85 23.25 14.99
N LEU A 543 14.32 24.18 14.21
CA LEU A 543 14.35 24.12 12.74
C LEU A 543 15.76 24.20 12.17
N VAL A 544 16.68 24.96 12.78
CA VAL A 544 18.08 24.98 12.38
C VAL A 544 18.67 23.57 12.54
N ILE A 545 18.48 22.94 13.71
CA ILE A 545 18.98 21.58 13.95
C ILE A 545 18.34 20.58 12.99
N LEU A 546 17.02 20.66 12.83
CA LEU A 546 16.23 19.77 11.97
C LEU A 546 16.65 19.87 10.51
N SER A 547 16.72 21.08 9.96
CA SER A 547 17.12 21.31 8.57
C SER A 547 18.53 20.80 8.26
N ARG A 548 19.47 20.87 9.22
CA ARG A 548 20.80 20.25 9.07
C ARG A 548 20.70 18.74 8.93
N TYR A 549 19.96 18.09 9.82
CA TYR A 549 19.76 16.64 9.77
C TYR A 549 19.05 16.20 8.48
N LEU A 550 18.03 16.92 8.02
CA LEU A 550 17.34 16.62 6.77
C LEU A 550 18.27 16.74 5.55
N ARG A 551 19.04 17.84 5.48
CA ARG A 551 20.04 18.08 4.43
C ARG A 551 21.07 16.95 4.40
N ASP A 552 21.66 16.62 5.54
CA ASP A 552 22.70 15.59 5.63
C ASP A 552 22.13 14.19 5.35
N ALA A 553 20.90 13.92 5.79
CA ALA A 553 20.18 12.70 5.44
C ALA A 553 19.97 12.58 3.92
N CYS A 554 19.56 13.64 3.22
CA CYS A 554 19.45 13.61 1.76
C CYS A 554 20.76 13.21 1.08
N LEU A 555 21.89 13.81 1.49
CA LEU A 555 23.21 13.48 0.92
C LEU A 555 23.61 12.03 1.19
N GLY A 556 23.34 11.54 2.40
CA GLY A 556 23.61 10.15 2.75
C GLY A 556 22.68 9.15 2.06
N ILE A 557 21.40 9.50 1.83
CA ILE A 557 20.46 8.68 1.05
C ILE A 557 20.91 8.58 -0.42
N ILE A 558 21.48 9.62 -1.01
CA ILE A 558 22.10 9.54 -2.35
C ILE A 558 23.20 8.47 -2.37
N LYS A 559 24.04 8.39 -1.33
CA LYS A 559 25.08 7.35 -1.21
C LYS A 559 24.48 5.95 -1.06
N LEU A 560 23.37 5.80 -0.33
CA LEU A 560 22.65 4.53 -0.16
C LEU A 560 21.92 4.08 -1.43
N ALA A 561 21.32 5.02 -2.16
CA ALA A 561 20.60 4.74 -3.40
C ALA A 561 21.55 4.40 -4.56
N TYR A 562 22.79 4.90 -4.53
CA TYR A 562 23.83 4.64 -5.51
C TYR A 562 25.10 4.11 -4.81
N PRO A 563 25.15 2.83 -4.40
CA PRO A 563 26.30 2.27 -3.69
C PRO A 563 27.53 2.15 -4.62
N GLU A 564 28.74 2.31 -4.06
CA GLU A 564 30.01 2.28 -4.82
C GLU A 564 30.27 0.93 -5.49
N THR A 565 29.78 -0.15 -4.89
CA THR A 565 29.78 -1.49 -5.47
C THR A 565 28.51 -1.67 -6.30
N LYS A 566 28.55 -1.40 -7.61
CA LYS A 566 27.48 -1.81 -8.53
C LYS A 566 27.43 -3.35 -8.53
N PRO A 567 26.33 -4.01 -8.12
CA PRO A 567 26.17 -5.44 -8.33
C PRO A 567 25.78 -5.69 -9.80
N GLU A 568 26.55 -5.19 -10.76
CA GLU A 568 26.36 -5.47 -12.18
C GLU A 568 26.96 -6.84 -12.48
N VAL A 569 26.20 -7.87 -12.14
CA VAL A 569 26.40 -9.20 -12.68
C VAL A 569 25.80 -9.16 -14.10
N ARG A 570 26.64 -9.18 -15.14
CA ARG A 570 26.22 -9.23 -16.56
C ARG A 570 25.09 -10.24 -16.76
N GLU A 571 24.12 -9.94 -17.62
CA GLU A 571 23.00 -10.86 -17.94
C GLU A 571 23.48 -12.26 -18.35
N GLU A 572 24.62 -12.34 -19.05
CA GLU A 572 25.29 -13.58 -19.43
C GLU A 572 25.69 -14.43 -18.20
N TYR A 573 26.12 -13.77 -17.13
CA TYR A 573 26.52 -14.40 -15.88
C TYR A 573 25.26 -14.84 -15.09
N ILE A 574 24.18 -14.05 -15.09
CA ILE A 574 22.87 -14.44 -14.52
C ILE A 574 22.30 -15.67 -15.26
N ALA A 575 22.41 -15.70 -16.59
CA ALA A 575 22.00 -16.84 -17.41
C ALA A 575 22.84 -18.10 -17.12
N ALA A 576 24.15 -17.95 -16.89
CA ALA A 576 25.04 -19.03 -16.49
C ALA A 576 24.78 -19.58 -15.09
N PHE A 577 24.25 -18.79 -14.14
CA PHE A 577 23.85 -19.28 -12.82
C PHE A 577 22.45 -19.90 -12.81
N LYS A 578 21.53 -19.39 -13.65
CA LYS A 578 20.22 -20.03 -13.89
C LYS A 578 20.37 -21.44 -14.46
N SER A 579 21.33 -21.66 -15.35
CA SER A 579 21.60 -23.01 -15.90
C SER A 579 22.17 -23.99 -14.86
N VAL A 580 22.69 -23.49 -13.73
CA VAL A 580 23.22 -24.30 -12.60
C VAL A 580 22.21 -24.41 -11.43
N GLY A 581 21.02 -23.80 -11.55
CA GLY A 581 19.93 -23.95 -10.57
C GLY A 581 20.06 -23.11 -9.29
N VAL A 582 20.89 -22.06 -9.29
CA VAL A 582 21.10 -21.18 -8.12
C VAL A 582 20.09 -20.02 -8.14
N THR A 583 19.03 -20.11 -7.32
CA THR A 583 17.96 -19.09 -7.24
C THR A 583 18.24 -17.93 -6.28
N THR A 584 19.21 -18.07 -5.37
CA THR A 584 19.46 -17.14 -4.27
C THR A 584 19.93 -15.75 -4.71
N ASN A 585 20.64 -15.63 -5.84
CA ASN A 585 21.10 -14.33 -6.35
C ASN A 585 19.96 -13.48 -6.94
N ILE A 586 18.92 -14.09 -7.52
CA ILE A 586 17.80 -13.35 -8.13
C ILE A 586 16.93 -12.71 -7.04
N GLU A 587 16.58 -13.48 -6.00
CA GLU A 587 15.84 -12.96 -4.85
C GLU A 587 16.62 -11.87 -4.11
N MET A 588 17.94 -12.05 -3.97
CA MET A 588 18.82 -11.03 -3.38
C MET A 588 18.85 -9.75 -4.22
N GLN A 589 18.91 -9.86 -5.55
CA GLN A 589 18.89 -8.70 -6.45
C GLN A 589 17.54 -7.98 -6.45
N GLN A 590 16.42 -8.72 -6.39
CA GLN A 590 15.08 -8.13 -6.22
C GLN A 590 14.95 -7.38 -4.90
N ARG A 591 15.52 -7.90 -3.80
CA ARG A 591 15.54 -7.21 -2.50
C ARG A 591 16.35 -5.92 -2.56
N ILE A 592 17.52 -5.94 -3.17
CA ILE A 592 18.38 -4.75 -3.34
C ILE A 592 17.63 -3.68 -4.15
N GLN A 593 16.98 -4.06 -5.25
CA GLN A 593 16.18 -3.14 -6.07
C GLN A 593 14.98 -2.57 -5.29
N ALA A 594 14.30 -3.40 -4.49
CA ALA A 594 13.19 -2.95 -3.65
C ALA A 594 13.65 -1.95 -2.58
N GLU A 595 14.78 -2.20 -1.92
CA GLU A 595 15.38 -1.27 -0.97
C GLU A 595 15.81 0.05 -1.64
N GLN A 596 16.45 -0.03 -2.81
CA GLN A 596 16.83 1.15 -3.59
C GLN A 596 15.61 2.02 -3.93
N LYS A 597 14.51 1.39 -4.35
CA LYS A 597 13.23 2.10 -4.62
C LYS A 597 12.70 2.82 -3.38
N ARG A 598 12.78 2.20 -2.20
CA ARG A 598 12.36 2.82 -0.93
C ARG A 598 13.23 4.03 -0.58
N TRP A 599 14.55 3.93 -0.75
CA TRP A 599 15.46 5.06 -0.53
C TRP A 599 15.20 6.22 -1.48
N ILE A 600 14.94 5.95 -2.76
CA ILE A 600 14.60 6.99 -3.75
C ILE A 600 13.27 7.67 -3.40
N GLN A 601 12.26 6.91 -2.97
CA GLN A 601 10.98 7.47 -2.52
C GLN A 601 11.16 8.38 -1.30
N LEU A 602 11.93 7.93 -0.30
CA LEU A 602 12.25 8.73 0.88
C LEU A 602 13.03 10.01 0.50
N PHE A 603 14.01 9.89 -0.40
CA PHE A 603 14.80 11.02 -0.89
C PHE A 603 13.92 12.12 -1.50
N LYS A 604 12.94 11.76 -2.33
CA LYS A 604 12.03 12.73 -2.96
C LYS A 604 11.26 13.56 -1.94
N VAL A 605 10.72 12.90 -0.91
CA VAL A 605 9.92 13.57 0.12
C VAL A 605 10.79 14.46 1.01
N ILE A 606 11.93 13.97 1.50
CA ILE A 606 12.83 14.78 2.33
C ILE A 606 13.36 15.97 1.53
N THR A 607 13.76 15.76 0.27
CA THR A 607 14.27 16.82 -0.60
C THR A 607 13.23 17.92 -0.82
N ASN A 608 11.95 17.57 -0.97
CA ASN A 608 10.88 18.56 -1.05
C ASN A 608 10.83 19.43 0.21
N LEU A 609 10.81 18.79 1.39
CA LEU A 609 10.82 19.51 2.67
C LEU A 609 12.05 20.42 2.83
N VAL A 610 13.24 19.92 2.49
CA VAL A 610 14.49 20.70 2.55
C VAL A 610 14.43 21.90 1.60
N LYS A 611 13.91 21.74 0.38
CA LYS A 611 13.72 22.84 -0.58
C LYS A 611 12.75 23.89 -0.04
N MET A 612 11.64 23.47 0.58
CA MET A 612 10.68 24.39 1.22
C MET A 612 11.32 25.19 2.36
N LEU A 613 12.06 24.53 3.25
CA LEU A 613 12.77 25.19 4.35
C LEU A 613 13.88 26.13 3.84
N LYS A 614 14.62 25.71 2.81
CA LYS A 614 15.64 26.55 2.18
C LYS A 614 15.03 27.77 1.50
N SER A 615 13.87 27.62 0.86
CA SER A 615 13.12 28.73 0.27
C SER A 615 12.76 29.76 1.35
N ARG A 616 12.21 29.32 2.48
CA ARG A 616 11.89 30.19 3.64
C ARG A 616 13.12 30.90 4.19
N ASP A 617 14.23 30.18 4.39
CA ASP A 617 15.49 30.75 4.86
C ASP A 617 16.07 31.78 3.87
N THR A 618 15.85 31.59 2.57
CA THR A 618 16.32 32.54 1.54
C THR A 618 15.49 33.83 1.53
N ARG A 619 14.20 33.76 1.93
CA ARG A 619 13.35 34.95 2.08
C ARG A 619 13.71 35.77 3.32
N ARG A 620 13.85 35.10 4.46
CA ARG A 620 14.29 35.69 5.72
C ARG A 620 15.19 34.69 6.45
N ASN A 621 16.46 35.05 6.53
CA ASN A 621 17.48 34.18 7.12
C ASN A 621 17.15 33.88 8.59
N PHE A 622 17.09 32.60 8.93
CA PHE A 622 17.04 32.10 10.31
C PHE A 622 18.13 31.08 10.60
N CYS A 623 18.76 30.53 9.55
CA CYS A 623 19.89 29.64 9.67
C CYS A 623 21.22 30.42 9.78
N PRO A 624 22.23 29.88 10.49
CA PRO A 624 23.58 30.45 10.49
C PRO A 624 24.23 30.49 9.09
N VAL A 625 25.28 31.30 8.96
CA VAL A 625 26.10 31.34 7.74
C VAL A 625 26.67 29.95 7.43
N ASN A 626 26.70 29.56 6.16
CA ASN A 626 27.15 28.25 5.67
C ASN A 626 26.32 27.04 6.12
N HIS A 627 25.18 27.25 6.78
CA HIS A 627 24.32 26.17 7.27
C HIS A 627 23.81 25.21 6.20
N TRP A 628 23.73 25.64 4.94
CA TRP A 628 23.27 24.78 3.84
C TRP A 628 24.40 24.12 3.07
N LEU A 629 25.65 24.55 3.26
CA LEU A 629 26.80 24.02 2.55
C LEU A 629 27.23 22.66 3.12
N SER A 630 27.53 21.71 2.24
CA SER A 630 28.08 20.42 2.65
C SER A 630 29.61 20.50 2.74
N GLU A 631 30.17 20.20 3.91
CA GLU A 631 31.61 20.01 4.07
C GLU A 631 32.09 18.65 3.53
N GLN A 632 31.18 17.68 3.40
CA GLN A 632 31.49 16.30 3.03
C GLN A 632 31.57 16.08 1.50
N GLU A 633 30.88 16.92 0.72
CA GLU A 633 30.81 16.79 -0.74
C GLU A 633 31.73 17.82 -1.42
N ASN A 634 32.93 17.39 -1.83
CA ASN A 634 33.91 18.24 -2.50
C ASN A 634 33.67 18.26 -4.03
N ILE A 635 32.52 18.80 -4.44
CA ILE A 635 32.17 18.98 -5.86
C ILE A 635 32.90 20.22 -6.38
N LYS A 636 34.04 19.99 -7.06
CA LYS A 636 34.82 21.04 -7.71
C LYS A 636 34.50 21.12 -9.20
N ALA A 637 34.50 22.34 -9.72
CA ALA A 637 34.28 22.57 -11.15
C ALA A 637 35.22 21.76 -12.07
N ASP A 638 36.45 21.46 -11.63
CA ASP A 638 37.46 20.71 -12.42
C ASP A 638 37.04 19.27 -12.71
N LYS A 639 36.32 18.64 -11.78
CA LYS A 639 35.85 17.27 -11.93
C LYS A 639 34.54 17.19 -12.72
N VAL A 640 33.69 18.20 -12.57
CA VAL A 640 32.36 18.24 -13.24
C VAL A 640 32.47 18.47 -14.73
N THR A 641 33.52 19.15 -15.23
CA THR A 641 33.79 19.22 -16.67
C THR A 641 34.06 17.86 -17.32
N GLN A 642 34.46 16.83 -16.55
CA GLN A 642 34.63 15.46 -17.05
C GLN A 642 33.28 14.73 -17.22
N LEU A 643 32.21 15.17 -16.53
CA LEU A 643 30.83 14.71 -16.74
C LEU A 643 30.24 15.19 -18.08
N TYR A 644 30.87 16.18 -18.72
CA TYR A 644 30.48 16.70 -20.03
C TYR A 644 31.03 15.79 -21.13
N VAL A 645 30.64 14.51 -21.11
CA VAL A 645 30.87 13.57 -22.20
C VAL A 645 29.72 13.72 -23.21
N PRO A 646 29.98 13.73 -24.53
CA PRO A 646 28.93 13.79 -25.56
C PRO A 646 27.76 12.82 -25.33
N SER A 647 28.06 11.66 -24.74
CA SER A 647 27.14 10.62 -24.27
C SER A 647 26.08 11.06 -23.22
N ALA A 648 26.39 12.04 -22.35
CA ALA A 648 25.47 12.51 -21.31
C ALA A 648 24.54 13.65 -21.76
N ARG A 649 24.73 14.20 -22.98
CA ARG A 649 23.97 15.37 -23.48
C ARG A 649 22.47 15.14 -23.58
N HIS A 650 22.04 13.91 -23.87
CA HIS A 650 20.62 13.55 -23.90
C HIS A 650 20.02 13.52 -22.48
N MET A 651 20.80 13.16 -21.45
CA MET A 651 20.32 13.13 -20.07
C MET A 651 20.03 14.53 -19.51
N TRP A 652 20.85 15.53 -19.87
CA TRP A 652 20.64 16.92 -19.46
C TRP A 652 19.53 17.63 -20.26
N ARG A 653 19.32 17.26 -21.54
CA ARG A 653 18.22 17.79 -22.37
C ARG A 653 16.85 17.18 -22.08
N VAL A 654 16.79 15.91 -21.67
CA VAL A 654 15.53 15.18 -21.47
C VAL A 654 15.04 15.23 -20.02
N ARG A 655 15.93 15.41 -19.03
CA ARG A 655 15.49 15.63 -17.64
C ARG A 655 14.93 17.04 -17.48
N ARG A 656 13.61 17.20 -17.64
CA ARG A 656 12.89 18.28 -16.96
C ARG A 656 13.21 18.17 -15.45
N MET A 657 13.59 19.29 -14.85
CA MET A 657 13.89 19.43 -13.43
C MET A 657 12.87 18.66 -12.57
N GLY A 658 13.33 17.73 -11.70
CA GLY A 658 12.49 17.08 -10.69
C GLY A 658 12.09 15.61 -10.92
N ARG A 659 12.61 14.90 -11.94
CA ARG A 659 12.40 13.44 -12.08
C ARG A 659 13.66 12.62 -11.81
N ILE A 660 13.69 11.98 -10.64
CA ILE A 660 14.62 10.87 -10.34
C ILE A 660 13.92 9.57 -10.73
N GLY A 661 14.37 8.99 -11.85
CA GLY A 661 14.08 7.62 -12.29
C GLY A 661 15.38 6.93 -12.71
N PRO A 662 15.37 5.59 -12.90
CA PRO A 662 16.49 4.89 -13.53
C PRO A 662 16.78 5.53 -14.89
N LEU A 663 18.05 5.50 -15.32
CA LEU A 663 18.47 5.94 -16.65
C LEU A 663 17.91 4.99 -17.71
N GLN A 664 16.63 5.06 -18.01
CA GLN A 664 16.03 4.30 -19.09
C GLN A 664 15.96 5.18 -20.32
N SER A 665 16.93 4.97 -21.19
CA SER A 665 17.01 5.47 -22.56
C SER A 665 15.81 4.94 -23.34
N THR A 666 14.87 5.81 -23.68
CA THR A 666 13.87 5.54 -24.72
C THR A 666 14.06 6.53 -25.84
N LEU A 667 14.99 6.24 -26.78
CA LEU A 667 14.71 6.00 -28.21
C LEU A 667 15.96 6.14 -29.11
N ASP A 668 16.05 5.14 -29.99
CA ASP A 668 16.63 5.03 -31.34
C ASP A 668 18.13 5.31 -31.65
N VAL A 669 18.80 4.16 -31.84
CA VAL A 669 19.80 3.81 -32.88
C VAL A 669 21.14 4.53 -32.87
N GLY A 670 22.15 3.85 -32.33
CA GLY A 670 23.49 3.84 -32.95
C GLY A 670 24.68 3.71 -32.01
N MET A 671 24.65 4.31 -30.82
CA MET A 671 25.77 4.28 -29.88
C MET A 671 25.25 4.37 -28.45
N GLU A 672 25.27 3.27 -27.70
CA GLU A 672 25.00 3.33 -26.27
C GLU A 672 26.00 4.28 -25.60
N PRO A 673 25.55 5.31 -24.87
CA PRO A 673 26.44 6.18 -24.12
C PRO A 673 27.19 5.34 -23.06
N ALA A 674 28.49 5.61 -22.87
CA ALA A 674 29.25 4.95 -21.81
C ALA A 674 28.56 5.18 -20.45
N PRO A 675 28.39 4.12 -19.63
CA PRO A 675 27.70 4.24 -18.35
C PRO A 675 28.48 5.17 -17.41
N LEU A 676 27.77 6.07 -16.74
CA LEU A 676 28.36 6.95 -15.73
C LEU A 676 28.91 6.11 -14.57
N SER A 677 30.01 6.59 -13.98
CA SER A 677 30.51 6.04 -12.71
C SER A 677 29.56 6.39 -11.56
N VAL A 678 29.60 5.61 -10.48
CA VAL A 678 28.76 5.87 -9.29
C VAL A 678 29.02 7.27 -8.71
N SER A 679 30.28 7.71 -8.71
CA SER A 679 30.63 9.05 -8.23
C SER A 679 29.99 10.15 -9.09
N GLU A 680 29.92 9.94 -10.39
CA GLU A 680 29.32 10.86 -11.35
C GLU A 680 27.80 10.92 -11.20
N GLU A 681 27.13 9.77 -11.03
CA GLU A 681 25.68 9.69 -10.77
C GLU A 681 25.30 10.41 -9.47
N ARG A 682 26.10 10.25 -8.40
CA ARG A 682 25.90 10.94 -7.11
C ARG A 682 26.05 12.45 -7.24
N GLN A 683 27.13 12.92 -7.88
CA GLN A 683 27.38 14.36 -8.09
C GLN A 683 26.28 14.99 -8.93
N LEU A 684 25.83 14.29 -9.97
CA LEU A 684 24.70 14.72 -10.80
C LEU A 684 23.43 14.86 -9.96
N ALA A 685 23.09 13.85 -9.15
CA ALA A 685 21.91 13.90 -8.29
C ALA A 685 21.94 15.10 -7.32
N VAL A 686 23.10 15.39 -6.71
CA VAL A 686 23.27 16.56 -5.84
C VAL A 686 23.09 17.86 -6.60
N LEU A 687 23.71 18.02 -7.77
CA LEU A 687 23.61 19.25 -8.57
C LEU A 687 22.19 19.48 -9.11
N THR A 688 21.42 18.43 -9.39
CA THR A 688 20.05 18.57 -9.89
C THR A 688 19.03 18.81 -8.78
N GLU A 689 19.18 18.14 -7.63
CA GLU A 689 18.14 18.11 -6.59
C GLU A 689 18.45 19.01 -5.39
N LEU A 690 19.74 19.21 -5.06
CA LEU A 690 20.19 19.96 -3.89
C LEU A 690 21.32 20.93 -4.26
N PRO A 691 21.21 21.75 -5.32
CA PRO A 691 22.33 22.57 -5.78
C PRO A 691 22.83 23.56 -4.72
N PHE A 692 21.98 24.00 -3.80
CA PHE A 692 22.35 24.94 -2.72
C PHE A 692 23.32 24.35 -1.68
N VAL A 693 23.60 23.04 -1.70
CA VAL A 693 24.66 22.45 -0.85
C VAL A 693 26.06 22.67 -1.40
N VAL A 694 26.15 23.06 -2.68
CA VAL A 694 27.39 23.45 -3.35
C VAL A 694 27.50 24.98 -3.30
N PRO A 695 28.68 25.52 -2.93
CA PRO A 695 28.93 26.97 -2.92
C PRO A 695 28.50 27.63 -4.23
N PHE A 696 27.93 28.84 -4.14
CA PHE A 696 27.42 29.56 -5.31
C PHE A 696 28.53 29.81 -6.35
N GLU A 697 29.73 30.16 -5.89
CA GLU A 697 30.90 30.40 -6.74
C GLU A 697 31.29 29.15 -7.53
N GLU A 698 31.23 27.97 -6.92
CA GLU A 698 31.51 26.71 -7.60
C GLU A 698 30.41 26.35 -8.61
N ARG A 699 29.12 26.59 -8.28
CA ARG A 699 28.02 26.40 -9.22
C ARG A 699 28.15 27.32 -10.45
N VAL A 700 28.53 28.58 -10.25
CA VAL A 700 28.79 29.52 -11.34
C VAL A 700 29.94 29.05 -12.21
N LYS A 701 31.06 28.60 -11.61
CA LYS A 701 32.19 28.03 -12.37
C LYS A 701 31.78 26.79 -13.17
N ILE A 702 30.99 25.89 -12.58
CA ILE A 702 30.44 24.71 -13.28
C ILE A 702 29.62 25.17 -14.49
N PHE A 703 28.66 26.07 -14.29
CA PHE A 703 27.81 26.59 -15.36
C PHE A 703 28.61 27.26 -16.49
N GLN A 704 29.55 28.14 -16.14
CA GLN A 704 30.42 28.82 -17.11
C GLN A 704 31.29 27.86 -17.92
N ARG A 705 31.79 26.79 -17.29
CA ARG A 705 32.59 25.78 -17.98
C ARG A 705 31.75 24.90 -18.90
N LEU A 706 30.52 24.55 -18.50
CA LEU A 706 29.57 23.86 -19.36
C LEU A 706 29.26 24.69 -20.61
N ILE A 707 29.02 26.00 -20.44
CA ILE A 707 28.86 26.94 -21.55
C ILE A 707 30.14 26.98 -22.41
N TYR A 708 31.32 27.07 -21.80
CA TYR A 708 32.58 27.14 -22.54
C TYR A 708 32.84 25.88 -23.37
N ALA A 709 32.53 24.70 -22.84
CA ALA A 709 32.64 23.43 -23.57
C ALA A 709 31.63 23.35 -24.73
N ASP A 710 30.38 23.76 -24.51
CA ASP A 710 29.36 23.87 -25.57
C ASP A 710 29.80 24.86 -26.67
N LYS A 711 30.40 25.99 -26.29
CA LYS A 711 30.93 26.98 -27.23
C LYS A 711 32.07 26.45 -28.08
N GLN A 712 33.03 25.76 -27.49
CA GLN A 712 34.15 25.18 -28.25
C GLN A 712 33.67 24.22 -29.33
N GLU A 713 32.63 23.45 -29.03
CA GLU A 713 32.04 22.52 -30.00
C GLU A 713 31.25 23.25 -31.09
N VAL A 714 30.37 24.19 -30.73
CA VAL A 714 29.48 24.85 -31.68
C VAL A 714 30.20 25.90 -32.53
N GLN A 715 31.16 26.62 -31.94
CA GLN A 715 31.85 27.75 -32.58
C GLN A 715 33.23 27.35 -33.16
N GLY A 716 33.80 26.23 -32.72
CA GLY A 716 35.13 25.75 -33.13
C GLY A 716 36.29 26.63 -32.62
N GLU A 717 37.53 26.22 -32.89
CA GLU A 717 38.75 26.98 -32.51
C GLU A 717 39.23 27.98 -33.59
N GLY A 718 38.60 28.00 -34.77
CA GLY A 718 39.03 28.80 -35.92
C GLY A 718 38.38 30.21 -36.01
N PRO A 719 39.10 31.27 -36.41
CA PRO A 719 38.55 32.63 -36.56
C PRO A 719 37.56 32.82 -37.74
N PHE A 720 37.39 31.81 -38.60
CA PHE A 720 36.70 31.92 -39.91
C PHE A 720 35.54 30.94 -40.13
N LEU A 721 34.95 30.34 -39.08
CA LEU A 721 33.76 29.50 -39.25
C LEU A 721 32.45 30.32 -39.14
N ASP A 722 31.45 29.80 -39.84
CA ASP A 722 30.08 30.29 -40.09
C ASP A 722 29.42 30.95 -38.85
N GLY A 723 29.19 32.27 -38.93
CA GLY A 723 28.61 33.08 -37.85
C GLY A 723 27.47 33.94 -38.37
N ILE A 724 26.55 34.33 -37.48
CA ILE A 724 25.36 35.12 -37.80
C ILE A 724 25.79 36.56 -37.99
N ASN A 725 25.65 37.11 -39.20
CA ASN A 725 25.94 38.51 -39.50
C ASN A 725 24.63 39.28 -39.62
N VAL A 726 24.41 40.26 -38.74
CA VAL A 726 23.21 41.11 -38.76
C VAL A 726 23.57 42.58 -38.85
N THR A 727 22.79 43.32 -39.63
CA THR A 727 22.89 44.78 -39.74
C THR A 727 21.70 45.40 -39.02
N ILE A 728 21.91 46.33 -38.09
CA ILE A 728 20.85 46.82 -37.17
C ILE A 728 20.88 48.34 -37.14
N ARG A 729 19.72 48.98 -37.34
CA ARG A 729 19.59 50.44 -37.26
C ARG A 729 19.41 50.85 -35.80
N ARG A 730 20.19 51.83 -35.33
CA ARG A 730 20.18 52.23 -33.92
C ARG A 730 18.81 52.66 -33.40
N ASN A 731 18.03 53.36 -34.24
CA ASN A 731 16.68 53.84 -33.89
C ASN A 731 15.59 52.75 -33.95
N TYR A 732 15.88 51.59 -34.54
CA TYR A 732 14.94 50.47 -34.72
C TYR A 732 15.54 49.16 -34.20
N ILE A 733 16.30 49.27 -33.10
CA ILE A 733 17.11 48.16 -32.57
C ILE A 733 16.25 46.94 -32.21
N TYR A 734 15.02 47.16 -31.71
CA TYR A 734 14.13 46.09 -31.32
C TYR A 734 13.49 45.41 -32.53
N GLU A 735 12.95 46.20 -33.46
CA GLU A 735 12.26 45.70 -34.65
C GLU A 735 13.22 44.96 -35.58
N ASP A 736 14.39 45.55 -35.86
CA ASP A 736 15.41 44.94 -36.72
C ASP A 736 15.98 43.67 -36.08
N ALA A 737 16.14 43.64 -34.75
CA ALA A 737 16.60 42.44 -34.05
C ALA A 737 15.52 41.36 -33.99
N TYR A 738 14.26 41.72 -33.75
CA TYR A 738 13.14 40.79 -33.73
C TYR A 738 12.97 40.13 -35.09
N ASP A 739 13.00 40.91 -36.17
CA ASP A 739 12.95 40.37 -37.53
C ASP A 739 14.13 39.41 -37.78
N LYS A 740 15.37 39.89 -37.66
CA LYS A 740 16.57 39.14 -38.09
C LYS A 740 16.98 37.99 -37.18
N LEU A 741 16.70 38.07 -35.88
CA LEU A 741 17.09 37.07 -34.88
C LEU A 741 15.88 36.31 -34.31
N SER A 742 14.73 36.39 -35.00
CA SER A 742 13.56 35.55 -34.71
C SER A 742 13.90 34.06 -34.84
N PRO A 743 13.07 33.16 -34.25
CA PRO A 743 13.25 31.72 -34.40
C PRO A 743 13.06 31.25 -35.85
N GLU A 744 12.27 31.99 -36.64
CA GLU A 744 11.95 31.70 -38.03
C GLU A 744 13.16 31.97 -38.94
N ASN A 745 13.91 33.05 -38.67
CA ASN A 745 15.06 33.45 -39.50
C ASN A 745 16.37 32.81 -39.03
N GLU A 746 16.63 32.79 -37.73
CA GLU A 746 17.85 32.24 -37.16
C GLU A 746 17.51 31.28 -36.04
N PRO A 747 17.37 29.96 -36.27
CA PRO A 747 16.93 29.01 -35.24
C PRO A 747 18.00 28.66 -34.19
N ASP A 748 19.29 28.86 -34.48
CA ASP A 748 20.39 28.57 -33.55
C ASP A 748 21.28 29.80 -33.25
N LEU A 749 21.02 30.46 -32.11
CA LEU A 749 21.84 31.59 -31.64
C LEU A 749 23.09 31.18 -30.87
N LYS A 750 23.43 29.89 -30.76
CA LYS A 750 24.69 29.49 -30.13
C LYS A 750 25.90 29.85 -30.99
N LYS A 751 25.70 30.00 -32.30
CA LYS A 751 26.71 30.54 -33.23
C LYS A 751 27.16 31.94 -32.81
N ARG A 752 28.36 32.32 -33.27
CA ARG A 752 28.92 33.65 -33.02
C ARG A 752 28.11 34.68 -33.82
N ILE A 753 27.62 35.73 -33.15
CA ILE A 753 26.84 36.81 -33.78
C ILE A 753 27.78 38.01 -33.98
N ARG A 754 27.79 38.56 -35.19
CA ARG A 754 28.48 39.81 -35.53
C ARG A 754 27.44 40.85 -35.93
N VAL A 755 27.53 42.01 -35.31
CA VAL A 755 26.53 43.09 -35.46
C VAL A 755 27.18 44.28 -36.16
N HIS A 756 26.53 44.77 -37.21
CA HIS A 756 26.87 46.01 -37.90
C HIS A 756 25.81 47.06 -37.53
N LEU A 757 26.18 48.08 -36.77
CA LEU A 757 25.27 49.16 -36.37
C LEU A 757 25.24 50.26 -37.43
N LEU A 758 24.04 50.67 -37.84
CA LEU A 758 23.81 51.79 -38.73
C LEU A 758 23.37 53.02 -37.93
N ASN A 759 24.08 54.13 -38.13
CA ASN A 759 23.77 55.44 -37.57
C ASN A 759 22.44 56.00 -38.11
N ALA A 760 21.93 57.08 -37.51
CA ALA A 760 20.71 57.79 -37.95
C ALA A 760 20.73 58.26 -39.42
N HIS A 761 21.92 58.39 -40.03
CA HIS A 761 22.11 58.77 -41.43
C HIS A 761 22.33 57.56 -42.38
N GLY A 762 22.15 56.33 -41.90
CA GLY A 762 22.28 55.10 -42.70
C GLY A 762 23.73 54.71 -43.07
N LEU A 763 24.72 55.33 -42.43
CA LEU A 763 26.14 55.02 -42.61
C LEU A 763 26.59 54.01 -41.55
N ASP A 764 27.52 53.13 -41.93
CA ASP A 764 28.15 52.17 -41.03
C ASP A 764 28.86 52.91 -39.87
N GLU A 765 28.52 52.55 -38.63
CA GLU A 765 29.26 53.00 -37.46
C GLU A 765 30.68 52.39 -37.49
N ALA A 766 31.71 53.23 -37.36
CA ALA A 766 33.10 52.79 -37.42
C ALA A 766 33.46 51.95 -36.19
N GLY A 767 33.60 50.63 -36.36
CA GLY A 767 34.10 49.74 -35.32
C GLY A 767 34.38 48.33 -35.85
N ILE A 768 35.53 47.77 -35.49
CA ILE A 768 35.86 46.36 -35.75
C ILE A 768 35.26 45.55 -34.59
N ASP A 769 34.42 44.57 -34.91
CA ASP A 769 33.73 43.72 -33.93
C ASP A 769 34.70 42.77 -33.21
N GLY A 770 35.45 43.31 -32.26
CA GLY A 770 36.20 42.57 -31.24
C GLY A 770 35.31 42.07 -30.08
N GLY A 771 33.98 42.06 -30.25
CA GLY A 771 33.00 41.69 -29.22
C GLY A 771 32.42 42.85 -28.41
N GLY A 772 32.91 44.09 -28.61
CA GLY A 772 32.37 45.28 -27.95
C GLY A 772 31.00 45.71 -28.50
N ILE A 773 30.87 45.74 -29.83
CA ILE A 773 29.67 46.18 -30.54
C ILE A 773 28.50 45.23 -30.27
N PHE A 774 28.74 43.92 -30.31
CA PHE A 774 27.73 42.91 -29.96
C PHE A 774 27.21 43.07 -28.52
N ARG A 775 28.10 43.36 -27.56
CA ARG A 775 27.71 43.56 -26.15
C ARG A 775 26.87 44.83 -25.97
N GLU A 776 27.24 45.92 -26.63
CA GLU A 776 26.46 47.16 -26.66
C GLU A 776 25.07 46.92 -27.23
N PHE A 777 25.00 46.33 -28.43
CA PHE A 777 23.75 45.96 -29.08
C PHE A 777 22.84 45.12 -28.18
N LEU A 778 23.37 44.03 -27.59
CA LEU A 778 22.55 43.12 -26.80
C LEU A 778 22.07 43.79 -25.49
N ASN A 779 22.87 44.67 -24.89
CA ASN A 779 22.47 45.43 -23.72
C ASN A 779 21.37 46.46 -24.05
N GLU A 780 21.53 47.22 -25.14
CA GLU A 780 20.51 48.17 -25.61
C GLU A 780 19.21 47.46 -26.01
N LEU A 781 19.29 46.31 -26.68
CA LEU A 781 18.14 45.48 -27.05
C LEU A 781 17.36 45.00 -25.82
N LEU A 782 18.06 44.47 -24.81
CA LEU A 782 17.41 44.01 -23.59
C LEU A 782 16.82 45.19 -22.79
N LYS A 783 17.54 46.32 -22.70
CA LYS A 783 16.98 47.54 -22.07
C LYS A 783 15.73 48.05 -22.78
N SER A 784 15.72 48.01 -24.10
CA SER A 784 14.56 48.38 -24.92
C SER A 784 13.41 47.41 -24.66
N GLY A 785 13.63 46.11 -24.87
CA GLY A 785 12.60 45.07 -24.81
C GLY A 785 11.96 44.82 -23.45
N PHE A 786 12.70 45.04 -22.36
CA PHE A 786 12.20 44.92 -20.98
C PHE A 786 11.70 46.26 -20.41
N ASN A 787 11.68 47.32 -21.21
CA ASN A 787 11.18 48.62 -20.77
C ASN A 787 9.66 48.55 -20.53
N PRO A 788 9.17 48.94 -19.33
CA PRO A 788 7.73 48.96 -19.03
C PRO A 788 6.91 49.80 -20.01
N ASN A 789 7.52 50.84 -20.60
CA ASN A 789 6.86 51.73 -21.56
C ASN A 789 6.52 51.04 -22.90
N GLN A 790 7.18 49.92 -23.22
CA GLN A 790 6.83 49.11 -24.40
C GLN A 790 5.60 48.22 -24.16
N GLY A 791 5.17 48.08 -22.90
CA GLY A 791 3.95 47.36 -22.54
C GLY A 791 4.07 45.83 -22.45
N PHE A 792 5.22 45.24 -22.78
CA PHE A 792 5.48 43.82 -22.55
C PHE A 792 5.72 43.50 -21.07
N PHE A 793 6.34 44.40 -20.30
CA PHE A 793 6.60 44.20 -18.88
C PHE A 793 5.91 45.28 -18.05
N LYS A 794 5.56 44.95 -16.81
CA LYS A 794 5.09 45.88 -15.78
C LYS A 794 6.04 45.86 -14.59
N THR A 795 5.98 46.90 -13.77
CA THR A 795 6.74 47.02 -12.53
C THR A 795 5.85 46.83 -11.32
N THR A 796 6.33 46.10 -10.31
CA THR A 796 5.69 46.07 -8.99
C THR A 796 5.82 47.42 -8.28
N ASN A 797 5.20 47.57 -7.11
CA ASN A 797 5.37 48.75 -6.24
C ASN A 797 6.84 49.03 -5.87
N GLU A 798 7.71 48.02 -5.96
CA GLU A 798 9.15 48.09 -5.67
C GLU A 798 10.01 48.36 -6.92
N GLY A 799 9.39 48.52 -8.10
CA GLY A 799 10.11 48.74 -9.36
C GLY A 799 10.66 47.45 -10.00
N LEU A 800 10.19 46.27 -9.57
CA LEU A 800 10.65 44.99 -10.11
C LEU A 800 9.82 44.54 -11.31
N LEU A 801 10.48 44.02 -12.35
CA LEU A 801 9.87 43.67 -13.63
C LEU A 801 9.16 42.31 -13.61
N TYR A 802 7.97 42.25 -14.19
CA TYR A 802 7.22 41.03 -14.45
C TYR A 802 6.42 41.12 -15.76
N PRO A 803 6.07 39.99 -16.42
CA PRO A 803 5.29 40.00 -17.67
C PRO A 803 3.93 40.69 -17.49
N ASN A 804 3.55 41.54 -18.44
CA ASN A 804 2.25 42.20 -18.43
C ASN A 804 1.14 41.21 -18.87
N PRO A 805 0.12 40.92 -18.02
CA PRO A 805 -1.00 40.06 -18.39
C PRO A 805 -1.81 40.61 -19.60
N ALA A 806 -1.86 41.93 -19.73
CA ALA A 806 -2.56 42.62 -20.82
C ALA A 806 -1.73 42.75 -22.11
N ALA A 807 -0.58 42.06 -22.24
CA ALA A 807 0.27 42.16 -23.42
C ALA A 807 -0.43 41.67 -24.71
N HIS A 808 -1.38 40.75 -24.59
CA HIS A 808 -2.18 40.26 -25.72
C HIS A 808 -3.00 41.37 -26.39
N MET A 809 -3.39 42.40 -25.63
CA MET A 809 -4.15 43.55 -26.14
C MET A 809 -3.29 44.50 -26.99
N LEU A 810 -1.97 44.49 -26.82
CA LEU A 810 -1.04 45.39 -27.51
C LEU A 810 -0.62 44.86 -28.89
N VAL A 811 -0.38 43.55 -28.99
CA VAL A 811 0.22 42.93 -30.19
C VAL A 811 -0.61 41.76 -30.72
N GLY A 812 -1.85 41.60 -30.23
CA GLY A 812 -2.72 40.47 -30.57
C GLY A 812 -2.08 39.13 -30.22
N ASP A 813 -2.43 38.07 -30.94
CA ASP A 813 -1.94 36.69 -30.72
C ASP A 813 -0.42 36.51 -30.87
N SER A 814 0.29 37.52 -31.39
CA SER A 814 1.73 37.46 -31.60
C SER A 814 2.57 37.73 -30.34
N PHE A 815 1.96 38.18 -29.24
CA PHE A 815 2.65 38.52 -27.99
C PHE A 815 3.53 37.38 -27.44
N ALA A 816 3.10 36.13 -27.61
CA ALA A 816 3.86 34.95 -27.18
C ALA A 816 5.21 34.83 -27.92
N ARG A 817 5.25 35.22 -29.20
CA ARG A 817 6.48 35.22 -30.01
C ARG A 817 7.48 36.27 -29.52
N HIS A 818 6.98 37.44 -29.11
CA HIS A 818 7.81 38.50 -28.52
C HIS A 818 8.41 38.08 -27.18
N TYR A 819 7.64 37.45 -26.29
CA TYR A 819 8.18 36.92 -25.04
C TYR A 819 9.21 35.79 -25.28
N TYR A 820 8.96 34.90 -26.24
CA TYR A 820 9.93 33.88 -26.63
C TYR A 820 11.23 34.51 -27.12
N PHE A 821 11.14 35.51 -27.99
CA PHE A 821 12.30 36.25 -28.51
C PHE A 821 13.10 36.92 -27.39
N LEU A 822 12.43 37.64 -26.47
CA LEU A 822 13.09 38.30 -25.34
C LEU A 822 13.77 37.30 -24.39
N GLY A 823 13.10 36.20 -24.06
CA GLY A 823 13.68 35.13 -23.25
C GLY A 823 14.89 34.49 -23.93
N ARG A 824 14.83 34.32 -25.25
CA ARG A 824 15.92 33.80 -26.07
C ARG A 824 17.14 34.75 -26.12
N MET A 825 16.92 36.06 -26.26
CA MET A 825 17.98 37.08 -26.19
C MET A 825 18.62 37.13 -24.80
N LEU A 826 17.82 37.03 -23.75
CA LEU A 826 18.32 36.93 -22.36
C LEU A 826 19.17 35.65 -22.17
N GLY A 827 18.73 34.53 -22.74
CA GLY A 827 19.51 33.29 -22.78
C GLY A 827 20.84 33.44 -23.53
N LYS A 828 20.85 34.19 -24.64
CA LYS A 828 22.09 34.53 -25.38
C LYS A 828 23.03 35.39 -24.54
N ALA A 829 22.52 36.36 -23.78
CA ALA A 829 23.34 37.16 -22.87
C ALA A 829 24.03 36.30 -21.80
N LEU A 830 23.29 35.35 -21.21
CA LEU A 830 23.85 34.37 -20.26
C LEU A 830 24.89 33.47 -20.93
N TYR A 831 24.63 32.98 -22.14
CA TYR A 831 25.57 32.18 -22.92
C TYR A 831 26.88 32.94 -23.21
N GLU A 832 26.81 34.25 -23.47
CA GLU A 832 27.96 35.11 -23.72
C GLU A 832 28.68 35.61 -22.45
N ASN A 833 28.28 35.11 -21.27
CA ASN A 833 28.77 35.57 -19.97
C ASN A 833 28.67 37.09 -19.81
N MET A 834 27.55 37.67 -20.28
CA MET A 834 27.27 39.10 -20.19
C MET A 834 26.39 39.39 -18.97
N LEU A 835 26.80 40.37 -18.17
CA LEU A 835 25.99 40.89 -17.08
C LEU A 835 24.94 41.85 -17.64
N VAL A 836 23.69 41.67 -17.25
CA VAL A 836 22.55 42.51 -17.66
C VAL A 836 21.81 42.98 -16.41
N GLU A 837 21.48 44.26 -16.35
CA GLU A 837 20.78 44.89 -15.23
C GLU A 837 19.25 44.82 -15.43
N LEU A 838 18.66 43.65 -15.18
CA LEU A 838 17.21 43.45 -15.25
C LEU A 838 16.67 43.04 -13.87
N PRO A 839 16.04 43.96 -13.11
CA PRO A 839 15.54 43.67 -11.77
C PRO A 839 14.20 42.94 -11.83
N PHE A 840 14.22 41.62 -12.08
CA PHE A 840 13.00 40.83 -12.12
C PHE A 840 12.35 40.65 -10.74
N ALA A 841 11.02 40.62 -10.71
CA ALA A 841 10.27 40.33 -9.51
C ALA A 841 10.51 38.89 -9.02
N SER A 842 10.59 38.72 -7.70
CA SER A 842 10.93 37.43 -7.09
C SER A 842 9.93 36.32 -7.45
N PHE A 843 8.64 36.63 -7.50
CA PHE A 843 7.60 35.68 -7.91
C PHE A 843 7.74 35.22 -9.36
N PHE A 844 8.19 36.12 -10.23
CA PHE A 844 8.42 35.81 -11.64
C PHE A 844 9.65 34.91 -11.79
N LEU A 845 10.74 35.21 -11.07
CA LEU A 845 11.93 34.35 -11.02
C LEU A 845 11.63 32.96 -10.44
N SER A 846 10.83 32.88 -9.38
CA SER A 846 10.38 31.60 -8.82
C SER A 846 9.59 30.78 -9.85
N LYS A 847 8.69 31.42 -10.61
CA LYS A 847 7.90 30.76 -11.65
C LYS A 847 8.75 30.35 -12.86
N LEU A 848 9.81 31.10 -13.17
CA LEU A 848 10.79 30.77 -14.22
C LEU A 848 11.66 29.56 -13.85
N LEU A 849 11.99 29.39 -12.56
CA LEU A 849 12.85 28.32 -12.05
C LEU A 849 12.07 27.05 -11.63
N GLY A 850 10.76 27.14 -11.42
CA GLY A 850 9.93 26.07 -10.88
C GLY A 850 9.31 25.13 -11.93
N THR A 851 9.22 23.84 -11.59
CA THR A 851 8.31 22.90 -12.24
C THR A 851 6.94 22.95 -11.56
N SER A 852 5.95 23.49 -12.27
CA SER A 852 4.50 23.34 -12.02
C SER A 852 3.91 23.98 -10.74
N ALA A 853 3.06 24.99 -10.97
CA ALA A 853 1.89 25.43 -10.19
C ALA A 853 2.02 26.10 -8.81
N ASP A 854 2.89 25.67 -7.89
CA ASP A 854 2.81 26.19 -6.51
C ASP A 854 3.72 27.40 -6.25
N VAL A 855 3.29 28.57 -6.73
CA VAL A 855 3.81 29.85 -6.25
C VAL A 855 3.26 30.09 -4.84
N ASP A 856 4.14 30.08 -3.85
CA ASP A 856 3.81 30.34 -2.44
C ASP A 856 2.98 31.63 -2.29
N ILE A 857 1.94 31.63 -1.44
CA ILE A 857 1.04 32.77 -1.20
C ILE A 857 1.79 34.06 -0.86
N HIS A 858 3.01 33.96 -0.34
CA HIS A 858 3.89 35.10 -0.07
C HIS A 858 4.27 35.91 -1.29
N HIS A 859 4.38 35.27 -2.45
CA HIS A 859 4.64 35.98 -3.69
C HIS A 859 3.46 36.89 -4.09
N LEU A 860 2.24 36.57 -3.65
CA LEU A 860 1.07 37.42 -3.84
C LEU A 860 1.22 38.76 -3.12
N ALA A 861 1.87 38.81 -1.96
CA ALA A 861 2.09 40.08 -1.24
C ALA A 861 2.85 41.13 -2.07
N SER A 862 3.72 40.69 -2.98
CA SER A 862 4.46 41.57 -3.90
C SER A 862 3.73 41.87 -5.21
N LEU A 863 2.77 41.02 -5.61
CA LEU A 863 1.99 41.14 -6.84
C LEU A 863 0.69 41.93 -6.60
N ASP A 864 -0.08 41.51 -5.59
CA ASP A 864 -1.33 42.11 -5.15
C ASP A 864 -1.42 42.07 -3.60
N PRO A 865 -0.99 43.16 -2.93
CA PRO A 865 -1.03 43.26 -1.48
C PRO A 865 -2.45 43.22 -0.88
N GLU A 866 -3.47 43.60 -1.65
CA GLU A 866 -4.86 43.66 -1.17
C GLU A 866 -5.49 42.26 -1.18
N MET A 867 -5.35 41.53 -2.28
CA MET A 867 -5.75 40.13 -2.36
C MET A 867 -5.04 39.28 -1.29
N TYR A 868 -3.74 39.51 -1.08
CA TYR A 868 -2.98 38.85 -0.02
C TYR A 868 -3.58 39.08 1.38
N LYS A 869 -3.96 40.31 1.71
CA LYS A 869 -4.60 40.64 3.00
C LYS A 869 -5.96 39.97 3.15
N ASN A 870 -6.78 39.98 2.09
CA ASN A 870 -8.11 39.39 2.11
C ASN A 870 -8.07 37.86 2.27
N LEU A 871 -7.14 37.18 1.61
CA LEU A 871 -6.94 35.73 1.78
C LEU A 871 -6.41 35.38 3.17
N LEU A 872 -5.53 36.20 3.74
CA LEU A 872 -5.04 36.01 5.11
C LEU A 872 -6.17 36.21 6.13
N PHE A 873 -7.01 37.23 5.92
CA PHE A 873 -8.24 37.44 6.71
C PHE A 873 -9.14 36.21 6.63
N LEU A 874 -9.45 35.75 5.40
CA LEU A 874 -10.27 34.56 5.19
C LEU A 874 -9.69 33.41 5.99
N LYS A 875 -8.41 33.05 5.82
CA LYS A 875 -7.74 31.97 6.57
C LYS A 875 -7.92 32.10 8.08
N SER A 876 -7.73 33.29 8.64
CA SER A 876 -7.83 33.59 10.08
C SER A 876 -9.25 33.74 10.63
N TYR A 877 -10.27 33.73 9.76
CA TYR A 877 -11.67 33.87 10.15
C TYR A 877 -12.13 32.69 11.03
N GLU A 878 -12.52 32.99 12.27
CA GLU A 878 -13.01 31.99 13.24
C GLU A 878 -14.54 31.78 13.19
N GLY A 879 -15.27 32.66 12.50
CA GLY A 879 -16.71 32.49 12.24
C GLY A 879 -17.00 31.41 11.20
N ASP A 880 -18.29 31.17 10.93
CA ASP A 880 -18.70 30.24 9.89
C ASP A 880 -18.43 30.83 8.50
N VAL A 881 -17.55 30.19 7.72
CA VAL A 881 -17.12 30.66 6.40
C VAL A 881 -18.30 30.64 5.41
N GLU A 882 -19.32 29.82 5.66
CA GLU A 882 -20.54 29.78 4.86
C GLU A 882 -21.32 31.11 4.92
N GLU A 883 -21.17 31.89 6.01
CA GLU A 883 -21.78 33.23 6.15
C GLU A 883 -21.19 34.25 5.16
N LEU A 884 -19.96 34.03 4.67
CA LEU A 884 -19.29 34.92 3.74
C LEU A 884 -19.79 34.75 2.29
N GLY A 885 -20.54 33.68 2.00
CA GLY A 885 -21.14 33.44 0.69
C GLY A 885 -20.13 33.32 -0.46
N LEU A 886 -18.90 32.87 -0.17
CA LEU A 886 -17.82 32.75 -1.15
C LEU A 886 -17.90 31.43 -1.91
N ASN A 887 -17.50 31.48 -3.18
CA ASN A 887 -17.41 30.35 -4.10
C ASN A 887 -16.05 30.37 -4.83
N PHE A 888 -15.69 29.28 -5.52
CA PHE A 888 -14.44 29.16 -6.28
C PHE A 888 -14.47 29.86 -7.65
N THR A 889 -15.00 31.09 -7.71
CA THR A 889 -15.03 31.89 -8.96
C THR A 889 -14.23 33.18 -8.80
N VAL A 890 -13.34 33.45 -9.75
CA VAL A 890 -12.56 34.70 -9.80
C VAL A 890 -13.07 35.56 -10.96
N VAL A 891 -13.28 36.85 -10.69
CA VAL A 891 -13.66 37.83 -11.71
C VAL A 891 -12.40 38.59 -12.13
N ASN A 892 -11.95 38.38 -13.35
CA ASN A 892 -10.87 39.17 -13.95
C ASN A 892 -11.47 40.46 -14.52
N ASN A 893 -10.96 41.60 -14.04
CA ASN A 893 -11.37 42.92 -14.52
C ASN A 893 -10.24 43.53 -15.35
N ASP A 894 -10.22 43.22 -16.64
CA ASP A 894 -9.28 43.82 -17.58
C ASP A 894 -9.85 45.14 -18.10
N LEU A 895 -9.19 46.26 -17.78
CA LEU A 895 -9.48 47.63 -18.26
C LEU A 895 -10.92 48.15 -18.06
N GLY A 896 -11.68 47.57 -17.12
CA GLY A 896 -13.05 48.01 -16.80
C GLY A 896 -14.16 47.21 -17.47
N GLU A 897 -13.83 46.20 -18.27
CA GLU A 897 -14.77 45.17 -18.71
C GLU A 897 -14.63 43.95 -17.78
N ALA A 898 -15.67 43.69 -16.99
CA ALA A 898 -15.76 42.45 -16.23
C ALA A 898 -15.98 41.29 -17.20
N GLN A 899 -14.94 40.49 -17.44
CA GLN A 899 -15.08 39.26 -18.21
C GLN A 899 -15.85 38.21 -17.40
N ALA A 900 -16.45 37.23 -18.09
CA ALA A 900 -17.15 36.13 -17.45
C ALA A 900 -16.23 35.41 -16.44
N PRO A 901 -16.75 35.00 -15.27
CA PRO A 901 -15.94 34.40 -14.21
C PRO A 901 -15.22 33.15 -14.73
N GLU A 902 -13.89 33.12 -14.58
CA GLU A 902 -13.05 32.00 -14.95
C GLU A 902 -12.96 31.04 -13.75
N GLN A 903 -13.23 29.75 -13.97
CA GLN A 903 -13.21 28.72 -12.93
C GLN A 903 -11.76 28.30 -12.65
N GLN A 904 -11.26 28.57 -11.45
CA GLN A 904 -9.99 28.00 -10.98
C GLN A 904 -10.27 27.00 -9.87
N TRP A 905 -10.20 25.72 -10.26
CA TRP A 905 -10.24 24.52 -9.42
C TRP A 905 -11.53 24.24 -8.64
N ASP A 906 -12.32 23.29 -9.15
CA ASP A 906 -13.14 22.39 -8.32
C ASP A 906 -13.44 21.08 -9.09
N PRO A 907 -13.23 19.88 -8.52
CA PRO A 907 -13.80 18.63 -9.05
C PRO A 907 -15.34 18.55 -8.98
N ALA A 908 -16.06 19.49 -8.32
CA ALA A 908 -17.51 19.41 -8.06
C ALA A 908 -18.41 20.48 -8.72
N GLY A 909 -17.94 21.24 -9.71
CA GLY A 909 -18.76 22.15 -10.53
C GLY A 909 -18.95 23.58 -9.99
N MET A 910 -19.51 24.46 -10.84
CA MET A 910 -19.50 25.95 -10.77
C MET A 910 -20.08 26.62 -9.50
N ALA A 911 -20.55 25.89 -8.48
CA ALA A 911 -21.34 26.46 -7.39
C ALA A 911 -21.07 25.88 -5.99
N SER A 912 -19.94 25.20 -5.77
CA SER A 912 -19.63 24.73 -4.42
C SER A 912 -19.29 25.90 -3.48
N PRO A 913 -19.92 25.98 -2.29
CA PRO A 913 -19.57 26.97 -1.29
C PRO A 913 -18.20 26.63 -0.67
N ILE A 914 -17.42 27.66 -0.35
CA ILE A 914 -16.19 27.48 0.43
C ILE A 914 -16.58 27.11 1.87
N VAL A 915 -16.22 25.91 2.30
CA VAL A 915 -16.47 25.40 3.67
C VAL A 915 -15.16 25.25 4.43
N GLN A 916 -15.22 25.08 5.76
CA GLN A 916 -14.03 25.05 6.63
C GLN A 916 -12.93 24.08 6.16
N THR A 917 -13.30 22.95 5.54
CA THR A 917 -12.35 21.95 5.02
C THR A 917 -11.74 22.32 3.66
N THR A 918 -12.43 23.13 2.84
CA THR A 918 -11.94 23.56 1.53
C THR A 918 -11.28 24.94 1.57
N LYS A 919 -11.55 25.74 2.61
CA LYS A 919 -10.97 27.07 2.88
C LYS A 919 -9.44 27.18 2.71
N ARG A 920 -8.70 26.11 2.98
CA ARG A 920 -7.22 26.08 2.99
C ARG A 920 -6.60 25.35 1.79
N GLY A 921 -7.41 24.59 1.05
CA GLY A 921 -6.98 23.92 -0.18
C GLY A 921 -7.05 24.89 -1.33
#